data_AF-A0A368NG67-F1
#
_entry.id   AF-A0A368NG67-F1
#
_cell.length_a   1.000
_cell.length_b   1.000
_cell.length_c   1.000
_cell.angle_alpha   90.00
_cell.angle_beta   90.00
_cell.angle_gamma   90.00
#
_symmetry.space_group_name_H-M   'P 1'
#
loop_
_entity.id
_entity.type
_entity.pdbx_description
1 polymer ?
#
loop_
_entity_poly.entity_id
_entity_poly.type
_entity_poly.pdbx_seq_one_letter_code
_entity_poly.pdbx_strand_id
1 'polypeptide(L)'
;MHSIFSGLFRHPVALMITAVGLWMLYPPVVNYLVDQTSVFYVAAVAHSFAAICTLACVATLFIGKDKIRLANVATPATFKTVSAPTLFSGILICANHLLLYAALSVSEEFDVIAILVFETWPILFFYIDSALRRDKRKTSINDYVFSGAAFAGFLVLTAPNVDIADWLLLDSPMLKTMGLAAAGGLAMAINCYFRMKCMDAWSAISEQRSLNLSSFKRGLLTEAGVRLVAAPLLILVLLYSGETIPSTSMSNLLLLAFVGIVILALGSLLYDLSVFNADNASISALWYLMPVGAVLILAVMQGRMLNQYEAVASALIVSSNIFLALKYPLRSSLLVLFVSVCTIGIWILFAPVATINHYYDLLAVSTVFFVLLATFALDRTTSLNRERESLLGEFNEQVIGLLEQRSATDEGQDKGCLPPAYLSEIKQYVLWNMHSFLRAFSSFQQLASNQKTAESIKYSVLPQLKQDEEVRERVLGLFKVGDKLLTMESDRIPPEEFVILILLGATNVFFSLVFRPDTLSAGLFALIVGASMIYLLLIIFERDRYAQIRHDHAMVCTNLVTYVEQQLPDKDEATTEQTLKQEIHQAITLKSGNIETRGRAYWIFSVFAFLFFGFGYGFLYESLQEQRSLETSPLTSTRSIQETEINIALLDWPAAQIKSHILAGIINHHTELNASVISVSSEQAFRAMDDEDGIIDIHPDLWVENNPDMIRRYVKAFGSVALGQQSVTGSQGLCYTDFTSAHPISMSDLSSPAIAKQFDLSGDGKGDIWVGAKGWASVDIEQRRLSAYGLDSHYNYHVFDPDVLQMLVERNNQSQKASLFFCYYPDALFIDQHVHFLNESTHDAKNWAAILQPRHSKAPSTGTSWPKTHIKLAYRSSLATKSHELVTLLNSFAISNEELVTMMAQVKAGQPTEEVAQQWISNHQDTVLEWLTGFRLPEKDQVN
;
A
#
# COMPACT_ATOMS: atom_id res chain seq x y z
N MET A 1 -19.21 -37.61 3.57
CA MET A 1 -19.39 -36.47 2.64
C MET A 1 -20.53 -35.53 3.04
N HIS A 2 -21.77 -36.00 3.24
CA HIS A 2 -22.91 -35.12 3.54
C HIS A 2 -22.82 -34.34 4.87
N SER A 3 -22.18 -34.89 5.92
CA SER A 3 -21.93 -34.16 7.18
C SER A 3 -20.75 -33.17 7.11
N ILE A 4 -19.80 -33.39 6.20
CA ILE A 4 -18.65 -32.50 5.99
C ILE A 4 -19.11 -31.26 5.23
N PHE A 5 -19.92 -31.44 4.18
CA PHE A 5 -20.55 -30.33 3.46
C PHE A 5 -21.56 -29.57 4.34
N SER A 6 -22.35 -30.23 5.20
CA SER A 6 -23.31 -29.53 6.06
C SER A 6 -22.67 -28.69 7.17
N GLY A 7 -21.45 -29.05 7.61
CA GLY A 7 -20.64 -28.25 8.54
C GLY A 7 -19.96 -27.06 7.87
N LEU A 8 -19.44 -27.24 6.65
CA LEU A 8 -18.74 -26.20 5.88
C LEU A 8 -19.64 -24.98 5.59
N PHE A 9 -20.92 -25.22 5.27
CA PHE A 9 -21.90 -24.16 4.96
C PHE A 9 -22.49 -23.43 6.18
N ARG A 10 -22.06 -23.77 7.41
CA ARG A 10 -22.50 -23.08 8.64
C ARG A 10 -21.42 -22.20 9.26
N HIS A 11 -20.14 -22.46 8.97
CA HIS A 11 -19.05 -21.72 9.59
C HIS A 11 -18.79 -20.39 8.84
N PRO A 12 -18.86 -19.22 9.51
CA PRO A 12 -18.71 -17.91 8.86
C PRO A 12 -17.42 -17.77 8.03
N VAL A 13 -16.29 -18.24 8.54
CA VAL A 13 -15.00 -18.18 7.83
C VAL A 13 -15.03 -18.97 6.52
N ALA A 14 -15.62 -20.17 6.52
CA ALA A 14 -15.69 -20.99 5.31
C ALA A 14 -16.60 -20.37 4.25
N LEU A 15 -17.72 -19.76 4.67
CA LEU A 15 -18.60 -19.00 3.79
C LEU A 15 -17.86 -17.78 3.19
N MET A 16 -17.06 -17.06 3.98
CA MET A 16 -16.27 -15.92 3.50
C MET A 16 -15.20 -16.35 2.48
N ILE A 17 -14.40 -17.37 2.79
CA ILE A 17 -13.35 -17.87 1.88
C ILE A 17 -13.97 -18.34 0.56
N THR A 18 -15.12 -19.02 0.62
CA THR A 18 -15.82 -19.46 -0.60
C THR A 18 -16.33 -18.25 -1.40
N ALA A 19 -16.92 -17.25 -0.74
CA ALA A 19 -17.36 -16.03 -1.40
C ALA A 19 -16.18 -15.31 -2.08
N VAL A 20 -15.09 -15.10 -1.35
CA VAL A 20 -13.85 -14.49 -1.86
C VAL A 20 -13.32 -15.27 -3.07
N GLY A 21 -13.26 -16.60 -3.01
CA GLY A 21 -12.79 -17.44 -4.11
C GLY A 21 -13.60 -17.27 -5.40
N LEU A 22 -14.93 -17.09 -5.29
CA LEU A 22 -15.78 -16.78 -6.45
C LEU A 22 -15.51 -15.36 -6.98
N TRP A 23 -15.31 -14.39 -6.09
CA TRP A 23 -15.04 -13.00 -6.44
C TRP A 23 -13.63 -12.76 -7.02
N MET A 24 -12.64 -13.60 -6.71
CA MET A 24 -11.31 -13.56 -7.34
C MET A 24 -11.37 -13.71 -8.87
N LEU A 25 -12.41 -14.38 -9.40
CA LEU A 25 -12.65 -14.54 -10.83
C LEU A 25 -13.31 -13.31 -11.47
N TYR A 26 -13.84 -12.38 -10.68
CA TYR A 26 -14.60 -11.24 -11.19
C TYR A 26 -13.75 -10.32 -12.07
N PRO A 27 -12.58 -9.79 -11.61
CA PRO A 27 -11.79 -8.87 -12.44
C PRO A 27 -11.37 -9.44 -13.80
N PRO A 28 -10.74 -10.64 -13.91
CA PRO A 28 -10.30 -11.15 -15.21
C PRO A 28 -11.45 -11.44 -16.18
N VAL A 29 -12.58 -11.95 -15.66
CA VAL A 29 -13.73 -12.32 -16.49
C VAL A 29 -14.50 -11.08 -16.96
N VAL A 30 -14.71 -10.11 -16.08
CA VAL A 30 -15.46 -8.89 -16.41
C VAL A 30 -14.66 -8.00 -17.34
N ASN A 31 -13.34 -7.86 -17.14
CA ASN A 31 -12.49 -7.10 -18.06
C ASN A 31 -12.59 -7.65 -19.48
N TYR A 32 -12.46 -8.96 -19.65
CA TYR A 32 -12.64 -9.62 -20.96
C TYR A 32 -14.00 -9.33 -21.61
N LEU A 33 -15.09 -9.35 -20.81
CA LEU A 33 -16.43 -9.07 -21.30
C LEU A 33 -16.64 -7.60 -21.68
N VAL A 34 -16.08 -6.69 -20.88
CA VAL A 34 -16.15 -5.24 -21.11
C VAL A 34 -15.42 -4.88 -22.40
N ASP A 35 -14.22 -5.43 -22.62
CA ASP A 35 -13.41 -5.19 -23.84
C ASP A 35 -14.15 -5.58 -25.13
N GLN A 36 -15.02 -6.58 -25.05
CA GLN A 36 -15.79 -7.10 -26.19
C GLN A 36 -17.15 -6.40 -26.39
N THR A 37 -17.66 -5.70 -25.37
CA THR A 37 -19.01 -5.15 -25.36
C THR A 37 -19.05 -3.72 -24.82
N SER A 38 -19.62 -3.52 -23.63
CA SER A 38 -19.60 -2.26 -22.90
C SER A 38 -19.85 -2.50 -21.42
N VAL A 39 -19.41 -1.55 -20.60
CA VAL A 39 -19.55 -1.60 -19.15
C VAL A 39 -21.02 -1.63 -18.70
N PHE A 40 -21.86 -0.77 -19.28
CA PHE A 40 -23.28 -0.70 -18.91
C PHE A 40 -24.04 -1.94 -19.35
N TYR A 41 -23.69 -2.52 -20.51
CA TYR A 41 -24.31 -3.77 -20.98
C TYR A 41 -23.97 -4.94 -20.05
N VAL A 42 -22.70 -5.13 -19.73
CA VAL A 42 -22.24 -6.19 -18.81
C VAL A 42 -22.93 -6.07 -17.46
N ALA A 43 -22.98 -4.86 -16.88
CA ALA A 43 -23.62 -4.60 -15.60
C ALA A 43 -25.13 -4.91 -15.64
N ALA A 44 -25.86 -4.39 -16.63
CA ALA A 44 -27.30 -4.59 -16.72
C ALA A 44 -27.66 -6.08 -16.91
N VAL A 45 -26.96 -6.78 -17.80
CA VAL A 45 -27.26 -8.18 -18.13
C VAL A 45 -26.85 -9.13 -16.99
N ALA A 46 -25.66 -8.97 -16.41
CA ALA A 46 -25.20 -9.82 -15.31
C ALA A 46 -26.10 -9.67 -14.07
N HIS A 47 -26.49 -8.44 -13.70
CA HIS A 47 -27.43 -8.21 -12.59
C HIS A 47 -28.84 -8.73 -12.89
N SER A 48 -29.27 -8.72 -14.16
CA SER A 48 -30.55 -9.31 -14.56
C SER A 48 -30.54 -10.83 -14.41
N PHE A 49 -29.47 -11.52 -14.83
CA PHE A 49 -29.31 -12.96 -14.58
C PHE A 49 -29.29 -13.28 -13.09
N ALA A 50 -28.59 -12.46 -12.28
CA ALA A 50 -28.58 -12.59 -10.82
C ALA A 50 -30.00 -12.46 -10.22
N ALA A 51 -30.77 -11.47 -10.66
CA ALA A 51 -32.15 -11.25 -10.20
C ALA A 51 -33.07 -12.42 -10.59
N ILE A 52 -33.04 -12.86 -11.85
CA ILE A 52 -33.88 -13.97 -12.34
C ILE A 52 -33.55 -15.26 -11.58
N CYS A 53 -32.26 -15.57 -11.41
CA CYS A 53 -31.83 -16.78 -10.71
C CYS A 53 -32.25 -16.77 -9.24
N THR A 54 -32.02 -15.67 -8.53
CA THR A 54 -32.37 -15.57 -7.10
C THR A 54 -33.89 -15.62 -6.90
N LEU A 55 -34.68 -15.01 -7.77
CA LEU A 55 -36.14 -15.13 -7.75
C LEU A 55 -36.61 -16.55 -8.05
N ALA A 56 -36.00 -17.24 -9.01
CA ALA A 56 -36.29 -18.65 -9.28
C ALA A 56 -35.97 -19.54 -8.08
N CYS A 57 -34.85 -19.28 -7.39
CA CYS A 57 -34.51 -19.96 -6.13
C CYS A 57 -35.53 -19.69 -5.01
N VAL A 58 -35.99 -18.44 -4.85
CA VAL A 58 -37.06 -18.11 -3.89
C VAL A 58 -38.36 -18.82 -4.28
N ALA A 59 -38.78 -18.77 -5.54
CA ALA A 59 -39.99 -19.43 -6.00
C ALA A 59 -39.94 -20.95 -5.71
N THR A 60 -38.86 -21.62 -6.12
CA THR A 60 -38.70 -23.07 -5.91
C THR A 60 -38.68 -23.48 -4.44
N LEU A 61 -37.99 -22.73 -3.58
CA LEU A 61 -37.88 -23.05 -2.15
C LEU A 61 -39.16 -22.77 -1.35
N PHE A 62 -39.99 -21.81 -1.79
CA PHE A 62 -41.22 -21.42 -1.08
C PHE A 62 -42.52 -21.97 -1.73
N ILE A 63 -42.41 -22.70 -2.85
CA ILE A 63 -43.51 -23.45 -3.50
C ILE A 63 -43.52 -24.94 -3.07
N GLY A 64 -42.38 -25.49 -2.61
CA GLY A 64 -42.25 -26.89 -2.17
C GLY A 64 -42.94 -27.25 -0.84
N LYS A 65 -42.92 -28.54 -0.47
CA LYS A 65 -43.61 -29.19 0.68
C LYS A 65 -43.32 -28.63 2.10
N ASP A 66 -42.59 -27.53 2.23
CA ASP A 66 -42.33 -26.87 3.53
C ASP A 66 -43.60 -26.17 4.05
N LYS A 67 -43.76 -26.11 5.38
CA LYS A 67 -44.93 -25.46 6.06
C LYS A 67 -45.03 -23.93 5.83
N ILE A 68 -44.08 -23.29 5.14
CA ILE A 68 -44.00 -21.84 4.98
C ILE A 68 -44.20 -21.51 3.50
N ARG A 69 -45.42 -21.11 3.14
CA ARG A 69 -45.74 -20.64 1.77
C ARG A 69 -45.27 -19.20 1.59
N LEU A 70 -44.91 -18.82 0.36
CA LEU A 70 -44.54 -17.44 -0.01
C LEU A 70 -45.56 -16.40 0.48
N ALA A 71 -46.86 -16.73 0.45
CA ALA A 71 -47.95 -15.88 0.95
C ALA A 71 -47.85 -15.52 2.44
N ASN A 72 -47.20 -16.36 3.26
CA ASN A 72 -47.02 -16.11 4.69
C ASN A 72 -45.89 -15.10 4.95
N VAL A 73 -44.97 -14.96 4.00
CA VAL A 73 -43.79 -14.10 4.04
C VAL A 73 -44.05 -12.77 3.32
N ALA A 74 -44.74 -12.79 2.18
CA ALA A 74 -45.06 -11.61 1.37
C ALA A 74 -46.36 -10.92 1.83
N THR A 75 -46.36 -10.36 3.05
CA THR A 75 -47.53 -9.62 3.58
C THR A 75 -47.29 -8.10 3.61
N PRO A 76 -48.33 -7.25 3.62
CA PRO A 76 -48.18 -5.79 3.66
C PRO A 76 -47.35 -5.28 4.85
N ALA A 77 -47.49 -5.91 6.01
CA ALA A 77 -46.69 -5.57 7.19
C ALA A 77 -45.22 -5.97 7.04
N THR A 78 -44.94 -7.10 6.38
CA THR A 78 -43.56 -7.51 6.07
C THR A 78 -42.92 -6.55 5.06
N PHE A 79 -43.68 -6.15 4.04
CA PHE A 79 -43.27 -5.16 3.06
C PHE A 79 -42.92 -3.83 3.73
N LYS A 80 -43.72 -3.35 4.69
CA LYS A 80 -43.43 -2.09 5.42
C LYS A 80 -42.09 -2.13 6.17
N THR A 81 -41.73 -3.27 6.77
CA THR A 81 -40.49 -3.39 7.55
C THR A 81 -39.25 -3.56 6.65
N VAL A 82 -39.37 -4.30 5.54
CA VAL A 82 -38.22 -4.69 4.70
C VAL A 82 -38.01 -3.75 3.51
N SER A 83 -39.03 -3.04 3.06
CA SER A 83 -38.98 -2.19 1.84
C SER A 83 -37.92 -1.10 1.91
N ALA A 84 -37.83 -0.33 3.00
CA ALA A 84 -36.86 0.74 3.14
C ALA A 84 -35.39 0.26 3.03
N PRO A 85 -34.91 -0.68 3.86
CA PRO A 85 -33.53 -1.14 3.75
C PRO A 85 -33.24 -1.86 2.42
N THR A 86 -34.23 -2.55 1.84
CA THR A 86 -34.09 -3.19 0.52
C THR A 86 -33.96 -2.16 -0.61
N LEU A 87 -34.76 -1.10 -0.58
CA LEU A 87 -34.72 -0.01 -1.55
C LEU A 87 -33.37 0.71 -1.48
N PHE A 88 -32.93 1.10 -0.27
CA PHE A 88 -31.63 1.75 -0.08
C PHE A 88 -30.48 0.87 -0.57
N SER A 89 -30.47 -0.41 -0.22
CA SER A 89 -29.45 -1.33 -0.70
C SER A 89 -29.47 -1.47 -2.23
N GLY A 90 -30.65 -1.59 -2.85
CA GLY A 90 -30.76 -1.72 -4.31
C GLY A 90 -30.26 -0.49 -5.06
N ILE A 91 -30.58 0.71 -4.55
CA ILE A 91 -30.05 1.98 -5.07
C ILE A 91 -28.53 2.04 -4.89
N LEU A 92 -28.02 1.65 -3.72
CA LEU A 92 -26.58 1.68 -3.44
C LEU A 92 -25.79 0.66 -4.26
N ILE A 93 -26.38 -0.49 -4.64
CA ILE A 93 -25.79 -1.42 -5.62
C ILE A 93 -25.55 -0.70 -6.95
N CYS A 94 -26.60 -0.05 -7.47
CA CYS A 94 -26.49 0.71 -8.71
C CYS A 94 -25.46 1.84 -8.55
N ALA A 95 -25.54 2.63 -7.49
CA ALA A 95 -24.66 3.76 -7.24
C ALA A 95 -23.19 3.35 -7.16
N ASN A 96 -22.83 2.27 -6.45
CA ASN A 96 -21.43 1.87 -6.35
C ASN A 96 -20.84 1.41 -7.70
N HIS A 97 -21.62 0.70 -8.54
CA HIS A 97 -21.18 0.32 -9.88
C HIS A 97 -21.02 1.55 -10.76
N LEU A 98 -21.99 2.47 -10.76
CA LEU A 98 -21.93 3.69 -11.55
C LEU A 98 -20.77 4.61 -11.12
N LEU A 99 -20.51 4.74 -9.82
CA LEU A 99 -19.43 5.57 -9.30
C LEU A 99 -18.06 4.97 -9.60
N LEU A 100 -17.90 3.65 -9.50
CA LEU A 100 -16.67 2.97 -9.91
C LEU A 100 -16.44 3.14 -11.42
N TYR A 101 -17.47 2.90 -12.24
CA TYR A 101 -17.35 3.04 -13.69
C TYR A 101 -17.16 4.49 -14.11
N ALA A 102 -17.79 5.46 -13.43
CA ALA A 102 -17.55 6.88 -13.65
C ALA A 102 -16.11 7.26 -13.28
N ALA A 103 -15.57 6.70 -12.19
CA ALA A 103 -14.17 6.89 -11.83
C ALA A 103 -13.24 6.34 -12.92
N LEU A 104 -13.50 5.13 -13.40
CA LEU A 104 -12.72 4.51 -14.48
C LEU A 104 -12.89 5.22 -15.84
N SER A 105 -14.05 5.81 -16.13
CA SER A 105 -14.26 6.54 -17.39
C SER A 105 -13.67 7.94 -17.40
N VAL A 106 -13.52 8.55 -16.21
CA VAL A 106 -12.92 9.88 -16.03
C VAL A 106 -11.41 9.77 -15.85
N SER A 107 -10.94 8.59 -15.44
CA SER A 107 -9.53 8.28 -15.30
C SER A 107 -8.86 8.20 -16.67
N GLU A 108 -7.81 8.98 -16.85
CA GLU A 108 -6.98 8.99 -18.07
C GLU A 108 -5.73 8.11 -17.89
N GLU A 109 -5.16 8.08 -16.68
CA GLU A 109 -3.96 7.32 -16.29
C GLU A 109 -4.07 6.65 -14.89
N PHE A 110 -5.23 6.80 -14.22
CA PHE A 110 -5.39 6.52 -12.78
C PHE A 110 -6.31 5.33 -12.48
N ASP A 111 -6.54 4.43 -13.44
CA ASP A 111 -7.54 3.35 -13.32
C ASP A 111 -7.25 2.45 -12.14
N VAL A 112 -5.97 2.14 -11.97
CA VAL A 112 -5.49 1.37 -10.84
C VAL A 112 -5.79 2.12 -9.55
N ILE A 113 -5.43 3.40 -9.44
CA ILE A 113 -5.74 4.23 -8.26
C ILE A 113 -7.25 4.29 -7.96
N ALA A 114 -8.10 4.42 -8.98
CA ALA A 114 -9.54 4.40 -8.82
C ALA A 114 -10.05 3.09 -8.21
N ILE A 115 -9.59 1.94 -8.72
CA ILE A 115 -9.94 0.63 -8.17
C ILE A 115 -9.51 0.52 -6.71
N LEU A 116 -8.38 1.13 -6.35
CA LEU A 116 -7.84 1.03 -4.99
C LEU A 116 -8.58 1.83 -3.97
N VAL A 117 -8.87 3.06 -4.33
CA VAL A 117 -9.69 3.92 -3.49
C VAL A 117 -11.08 3.28 -3.32
N PHE A 118 -11.62 2.64 -4.35
CA PHE A 118 -12.88 1.91 -4.26
C PHE A 118 -12.81 0.69 -3.32
N GLU A 119 -11.77 -0.16 -3.44
CA GLU A 119 -11.57 -1.37 -2.64
C GLU A 119 -11.16 -1.10 -1.18
N THR A 120 -11.17 0.17 -0.73
CA THR A 120 -11.11 0.53 0.69
C THR A 120 -12.43 0.25 1.44
N TRP A 121 -13.51 -0.09 0.73
CA TRP A 121 -14.81 -0.35 1.34
C TRP A 121 -14.83 -1.42 2.45
N PRO A 122 -14.02 -2.52 2.45
CA PRO A 122 -14.10 -3.55 3.49
C PRO A 122 -13.69 -3.04 4.87
N ILE A 123 -12.68 -2.17 4.93
CA ILE A 123 -12.26 -1.55 6.20
C ILE A 123 -13.30 -0.54 6.66
N LEU A 124 -13.87 0.26 5.75
CA LEU A 124 -14.98 1.17 6.07
C LEU A 124 -16.19 0.41 6.62
N PHE A 125 -16.56 -0.70 5.97
CA PHE A 125 -17.66 -1.55 6.41
C PHE A 125 -17.37 -2.18 7.77
N PHE A 126 -16.14 -2.64 8.02
CA PHE A 126 -15.73 -3.13 9.34
C PHE A 126 -15.98 -2.10 10.45
N TYR A 127 -15.57 -0.84 10.24
CA TYR A 127 -15.83 0.24 11.19
C TYR A 127 -17.33 0.53 11.36
N ILE A 128 -18.10 0.59 10.26
CA ILE A 128 -19.55 0.83 10.27
C ILE A 128 -20.27 -0.29 11.02
N ASP A 129 -20.00 -1.57 10.71
CA ASP A 129 -20.63 -2.73 11.34
C ASP A 129 -20.31 -2.78 12.84
N SER A 130 -19.04 -2.54 13.19
CA SER A 130 -18.59 -2.50 14.59
C SER A 130 -19.24 -1.37 15.38
N ALA A 131 -19.52 -0.22 14.77
CA ALA A 131 -20.05 0.95 15.47
C ALA A 131 -21.58 0.95 15.57
N LEU A 132 -22.28 0.52 14.51
CA LEU A 132 -23.72 0.72 14.36
C LEU A 132 -24.56 -0.56 14.53
N ARG A 133 -23.99 -1.76 14.37
CA ARG A 133 -24.73 -3.03 14.48
C ARG A 133 -24.22 -3.94 15.59
N ARG A 134 -22.92 -4.03 15.81
CA ARG A 134 -22.31 -4.94 16.80
C ARG A 134 -22.18 -4.30 18.18
N ASP A 135 -22.18 -5.14 19.22
CA ASP A 135 -21.84 -4.71 20.57
C ASP A 135 -20.38 -4.25 20.65
N LYS A 136 -20.13 -3.07 21.22
CA LYS A 136 -18.78 -2.48 21.38
C LYS A 136 -17.76 -3.38 22.10
N ARG A 137 -18.21 -4.42 22.81
CA ARG A 137 -17.35 -5.37 23.55
C ARG A 137 -16.93 -6.60 22.75
N LYS A 138 -17.47 -6.81 21.54
CA LYS A 138 -17.19 -8.01 20.71
C LYS A 138 -16.00 -7.83 19.77
N THR A 139 -15.71 -6.60 19.34
CA THR A 139 -14.52 -6.28 18.53
C THR A 139 -13.33 -5.97 19.43
N SER A 140 -12.27 -6.76 19.30
CA SER A 140 -11.05 -6.59 20.08
C SER A 140 -10.07 -5.66 19.38
N ILE A 141 -9.10 -5.10 20.13
CA ILE A 141 -8.04 -4.29 19.51
C ILE A 141 -7.20 -5.06 18.49
N ASN A 142 -7.02 -6.37 18.70
CA ASN A 142 -6.32 -7.26 17.75
C ASN A 142 -7.06 -7.29 16.41
N ASP A 143 -8.39 -7.26 16.41
CA ASP A 143 -9.18 -7.19 15.19
C ASP A 143 -8.91 -5.92 14.38
N TYR A 144 -8.81 -4.77 15.06
CA TYR A 144 -8.45 -3.51 14.41
C TYR A 144 -7.02 -3.56 13.85
N VAL A 145 -6.07 -4.08 14.63
CA VAL A 145 -4.66 -4.19 14.21
C VAL A 145 -4.51 -5.08 12.98
N PHE A 146 -5.07 -6.29 12.98
CA PHE A 146 -4.96 -7.19 11.84
C PHE A 146 -5.78 -6.73 10.64
N SER A 147 -6.94 -6.10 10.83
CA SER A 147 -7.69 -5.51 9.72
C SER A 147 -6.94 -4.33 9.09
N GLY A 148 -6.30 -3.49 9.92
CA GLY A 148 -5.42 -2.41 9.48
C GLY A 148 -4.18 -2.91 8.76
N ALA A 149 -3.57 -4.01 9.24
CA ALA A 149 -2.47 -4.66 8.54
C ALA A 149 -2.93 -5.19 7.17
N ALA A 150 -4.03 -5.95 7.08
CA ALA A 150 -4.56 -6.40 5.80
C ALA A 150 -4.79 -5.24 4.80
N PHE A 151 -5.31 -4.11 5.28
CA PHE A 151 -5.45 -2.90 4.49
C PHE A 151 -4.09 -2.30 4.07
N ALA A 152 -3.10 -2.26 4.95
CA ALA A 152 -1.75 -1.80 4.60
C ALA A 152 -1.10 -2.69 3.53
N GLY A 153 -1.29 -4.01 3.60
CA GLY A 153 -0.85 -4.93 2.56
C GLY A 153 -1.54 -4.66 1.23
N PHE A 154 -2.81 -4.28 1.25
CA PHE A 154 -3.54 -3.85 0.06
C PHE A 154 -2.99 -2.54 -0.55
N LEU A 155 -2.53 -1.60 0.27
CA LEU A 155 -1.81 -0.40 -0.20
C LEU A 155 -0.43 -0.77 -0.79
N VAL A 156 0.29 -1.73 -0.19
CA VAL A 156 1.57 -2.20 -0.74
C VAL A 156 1.40 -2.89 -2.08
N LEU A 157 0.32 -3.65 -2.27
CA LEU A 157 0.02 -4.36 -3.52
C LEU A 157 0.05 -3.42 -4.72
N THR A 158 -0.13 -2.13 -4.46
CA THR A 158 -0.53 -1.16 -5.44
C THR A 158 0.39 0.03 -5.59
N ALA A 159 1.39 0.10 -4.71
CA ALA A 159 2.56 0.96 -4.83
C ALA A 159 3.15 1.07 -6.25
N PRO A 160 3.30 -0.01 -7.06
CA PRO A 160 3.92 0.12 -8.38
C PRO A 160 3.15 1.01 -9.35
N ASN A 161 1.85 1.18 -9.09
CA ASN A 161 0.92 1.89 -9.96
C ASN A 161 0.56 3.28 -9.39
N VAL A 162 1.28 3.73 -8.35
CA VAL A 162 1.10 5.03 -7.72
C VAL A 162 2.34 5.87 -7.99
N ASP A 163 2.21 6.88 -8.85
CA ASP A 163 3.26 7.89 -9.04
C ASP A 163 3.12 8.96 -7.95
N ILE A 164 4.21 9.17 -7.20
CA ILE A 164 4.28 10.14 -6.10
C ILE A 164 4.13 11.57 -6.64
N ALA A 165 4.56 11.83 -7.89
CA ALA A 165 4.44 13.14 -8.54
C ALA A 165 2.98 13.57 -8.69
N ASP A 166 2.12 12.65 -9.13
CA ASP A 166 0.70 12.91 -9.33
C ASP A 166 -0.01 13.15 -7.98
N TRP A 167 0.42 12.46 -6.93
CA TRP A 167 -0.10 12.68 -5.57
C TRP A 167 0.30 14.04 -4.99
N LEU A 168 1.55 14.46 -5.21
CA LEU A 168 2.10 15.72 -4.71
C LEU A 168 1.47 16.94 -5.39
N LEU A 169 1.16 16.83 -6.68
CA LEU A 169 0.57 17.92 -7.48
C LEU A 169 -0.94 18.08 -7.30
N LEU A 170 -1.63 17.11 -6.69
CA LEU A 170 -3.08 17.15 -6.45
C LEU A 170 -3.88 17.57 -7.70
N ASP A 171 -3.53 16.99 -8.85
CA ASP A 171 -4.08 17.44 -10.12
C ASP A 171 -5.60 17.24 -10.21
N SER A 172 -6.30 18.18 -10.85
CA SER A 172 -7.78 18.21 -10.85
C SER A 172 -8.46 16.94 -11.43
N PRO A 173 -7.90 16.25 -12.45
CA PRO A 173 -8.47 14.99 -12.96
C PRO A 173 -8.28 13.82 -11.98
N MET A 174 -7.13 13.76 -11.29
CA MET A 174 -6.83 12.74 -10.27
C MET A 174 -7.77 12.87 -9.08
N LEU A 175 -7.95 14.09 -8.54
CA LEU A 175 -8.88 14.36 -7.43
C LEU A 175 -10.32 13.94 -7.76
N LYS A 176 -10.76 14.21 -8.98
CA LYS A 176 -12.11 13.82 -9.43
C LYS A 176 -12.25 12.29 -9.50
N THR A 177 -11.26 11.61 -10.06
CA THR A 177 -11.21 10.14 -10.15
C THR A 177 -11.22 9.49 -8.78
N MET A 178 -10.32 9.93 -7.89
CA MET A 178 -10.26 9.45 -6.51
C MET A 178 -11.54 9.75 -5.72
N GLY A 179 -12.12 10.95 -5.91
CA GLY A 179 -13.37 11.34 -5.26
C GLY A 179 -14.55 10.44 -5.66
N LEU A 180 -14.68 10.14 -6.96
CA LEU A 180 -15.71 9.21 -7.47
C LEU A 180 -15.49 7.79 -6.95
N ALA A 181 -14.26 7.29 -7.00
CA ALA A 181 -13.90 5.98 -6.47
C ALA A 181 -14.18 5.86 -4.95
N ALA A 182 -13.82 6.88 -4.16
CA ALA A 182 -14.06 6.93 -2.72
C ALA A 182 -15.55 6.95 -2.41
N ALA A 183 -16.33 7.72 -3.16
CA ALA A 183 -17.79 7.72 -3.05
C ALA A 183 -18.38 6.34 -3.40
N GLY A 184 -17.84 5.67 -4.43
CA GLY A 184 -18.22 4.30 -4.80
C GLY A 184 -17.91 3.28 -3.71
N GLY A 185 -16.71 3.32 -3.14
CA GLY A 185 -16.30 2.46 -2.02
C GLY A 185 -17.15 2.71 -0.77
N LEU A 186 -17.42 3.96 -0.44
CA LEU A 186 -18.32 4.33 0.65
C LEU A 186 -19.75 3.81 0.41
N ALA A 187 -20.27 3.95 -0.82
CA ALA A 187 -21.58 3.42 -1.20
C ALA A 187 -21.63 1.89 -1.05
N MET A 188 -20.55 1.17 -1.39
CA MET A 188 -20.44 -0.28 -1.20
C MET A 188 -20.42 -0.67 0.29
N ALA A 189 -19.69 0.08 1.13
CA ALA A 189 -19.66 -0.16 2.57
C ALA A 189 -21.04 0.06 3.22
N ILE A 190 -21.74 1.14 2.84
CA ILE A 190 -23.10 1.43 3.31
C ILE A 190 -24.10 0.40 2.76
N ASN A 191 -23.93 -0.06 1.52
CA ASN A 191 -24.73 -1.15 0.95
C ASN A 191 -24.64 -2.42 1.80
N CYS A 192 -23.44 -2.84 2.17
CA CYS A 192 -23.23 -4.01 3.03
C CYS A 192 -23.97 -3.86 4.38
N TYR A 193 -23.94 -2.66 4.97
CA TYR A 193 -24.70 -2.37 6.19
C TYR A 193 -26.22 -2.49 6.00
N PHE A 194 -26.78 -1.95 4.92
CA PHE A 194 -28.23 -2.08 4.64
C PHE A 194 -28.64 -3.51 4.28
N ARG A 195 -27.78 -4.31 3.65
CA ARG A 195 -28.01 -5.75 3.45
C ARG A 195 -28.11 -6.48 4.79
N MET A 196 -27.23 -6.16 5.75
CA MET A 196 -27.34 -6.69 7.12
C MET A 196 -28.64 -6.24 7.81
N LYS A 197 -29.05 -4.98 7.66
CA LYS A 197 -30.35 -4.50 8.19
C LYS A 197 -31.55 -5.22 7.57
N CYS A 198 -31.49 -5.58 6.29
CA CYS A 198 -32.52 -6.42 5.66
C CYS A 198 -32.58 -7.79 6.33
N MET A 199 -31.43 -8.42 6.58
CA MET A 199 -31.37 -9.71 7.26
C MET A 199 -31.86 -9.63 8.72
N ASP A 200 -31.53 -8.56 9.45
CA ASP A 200 -32.05 -8.28 10.80
C ASP A 200 -33.59 -8.14 10.78
N ALA A 201 -34.12 -7.40 9.80
CA ALA A 201 -35.57 -7.25 9.61
C ALA A 201 -36.25 -8.60 9.34
N TRP A 202 -35.67 -9.44 8.48
CA TRP A 202 -36.17 -10.80 8.24
C TRP A 202 -36.09 -11.68 9.49
N SER A 203 -35.09 -11.47 10.35
CA SER A 203 -34.98 -12.14 11.63
C SER A 203 -36.14 -11.76 12.56
N ALA A 204 -36.39 -10.46 12.72
CA ALA A 204 -37.50 -9.95 13.54
C ALA A 204 -38.88 -10.45 13.03
N ILE A 205 -39.08 -10.47 11.72
CA ILE A 205 -40.32 -11.00 11.11
C ILE A 205 -40.45 -12.50 11.38
N SER A 206 -39.35 -13.25 11.26
CA SER A 206 -39.35 -14.69 11.52
C SER A 206 -39.72 -15.01 12.96
N GLU A 207 -39.22 -14.23 13.92
CA GLU A 207 -39.55 -14.37 15.34
C GLU A 207 -40.99 -13.95 15.64
N GLN A 208 -41.39 -12.75 15.21
CA GLN A 208 -42.74 -12.21 15.47
C GLN A 208 -43.86 -13.12 14.93
N ARG A 209 -43.60 -13.79 13.80
CA ARG A 209 -44.59 -14.64 13.11
C ARG A 209 -44.31 -16.13 13.25
N SER A 210 -43.31 -16.53 14.03
CA SER A 210 -42.91 -17.93 14.21
C SER A 210 -42.66 -18.67 12.89
N LEU A 211 -42.08 -17.99 11.89
CA LEU A 211 -41.84 -18.54 10.55
C LEU A 211 -40.59 -19.43 10.48
N ASN A 212 -39.78 -19.52 11.54
CA ASN A 212 -38.56 -20.34 11.62
C ASN A 212 -37.68 -20.28 10.34
N LEU A 213 -37.44 -19.07 9.84
CA LEU A 213 -36.59 -18.84 8.68
C LEU A 213 -35.12 -19.06 9.04
N SER A 214 -34.48 -20.02 8.37
CA SER A 214 -33.02 -20.23 8.49
C SER A 214 -32.23 -19.00 8.01
N SER A 215 -30.96 -18.86 8.43
CA SER A 215 -30.07 -17.79 7.92
C SER A 215 -30.00 -17.79 6.38
N PHE A 216 -29.94 -18.97 5.77
CA PHE A 216 -29.95 -19.12 4.32
C PHE A 216 -31.22 -18.54 3.66
N LYS A 217 -32.41 -18.88 4.17
CA LYS A 217 -33.68 -18.35 3.64
C LYS A 217 -33.77 -16.83 3.79
N ARG A 218 -33.27 -16.27 4.91
CA ARG A 218 -33.21 -14.81 5.14
C ARG A 218 -32.27 -14.12 4.16
N GLY A 219 -31.05 -14.65 3.99
CA GLY A 219 -30.07 -14.13 3.03
C GLY A 219 -30.58 -14.18 1.59
N LEU A 220 -31.22 -15.29 1.19
CA LEU A 220 -31.79 -15.42 -0.16
C LEU A 220 -32.92 -14.43 -0.43
N LEU A 221 -33.79 -14.18 0.56
CA LEU A 221 -34.85 -13.16 0.46
C LEU A 221 -34.28 -11.75 0.37
N THR A 222 -33.23 -11.44 1.15
CA THR A 222 -32.48 -10.18 1.02
C THR A 222 -31.90 -10.04 -0.38
N GLU A 223 -31.17 -11.05 -0.89
CA GLU A 223 -30.53 -10.98 -2.20
C GLU A 223 -31.55 -10.79 -3.33
N ALA A 224 -32.62 -11.58 -3.35
CA ALA A 224 -33.68 -11.46 -4.35
C ALA A 224 -34.38 -10.08 -4.29
N GLY A 225 -34.66 -9.57 -3.09
CA GLY A 225 -35.31 -8.28 -2.90
C GLY A 225 -34.44 -7.12 -3.38
N VAL A 226 -33.16 -7.13 -3.05
CA VAL A 226 -32.23 -6.05 -3.42
C VAL A 226 -31.96 -6.06 -4.93
N ARG A 227 -31.80 -7.24 -5.55
CA ARG A 227 -31.58 -7.38 -6.99
C ARG A 227 -32.81 -7.01 -7.82
N LEU A 228 -34.02 -7.22 -7.30
CA LEU A 228 -35.26 -6.73 -7.89
C LEU A 228 -35.31 -5.20 -8.04
N VAL A 229 -34.57 -4.47 -7.20
CA VAL A 229 -34.44 -3.02 -7.29
C VAL A 229 -33.25 -2.65 -8.18
N ALA A 230 -32.09 -3.29 -7.98
CA ALA A 230 -30.86 -2.93 -8.68
C ALA A 230 -30.90 -3.24 -10.20
N ALA A 231 -31.41 -4.40 -10.61
CA ALA A 231 -31.39 -4.81 -12.01
C ALA A 231 -32.23 -3.90 -12.91
N PRO A 232 -33.48 -3.52 -12.57
CA PRO A 232 -34.23 -2.54 -13.36
C PRO A 232 -33.57 -1.17 -13.44
N LEU A 233 -32.93 -0.70 -12.36
CA LEU A 233 -32.19 0.57 -12.37
C LEU A 233 -31.01 0.51 -13.34
N LEU A 234 -30.24 -0.58 -13.35
CA LEU A 234 -29.11 -0.75 -14.28
C LEU A 234 -29.57 -0.91 -15.74
N ILE A 235 -30.71 -1.57 -15.99
CA ILE A 235 -31.33 -1.60 -17.32
C ILE A 235 -31.72 -0.18 -17.74
N LEU A 236 -32.33 0.60 -16.84
CA LEU A 236 -32.71 1.99 -17.14
C LEU A 236 -31.48 2.86 -17.44
N VAL A 237 -30.37 2.66 -16.73
CA VAL A 237 -29.08 3.30 -17.05
C VAL A 237 -28.61 2.90 -18.44
N LEU A 238 -28.61 1.61 -18.79
CA LEU A 238 -28.22 1.15 -20.12
C LEU A 238 -29.08 1.80 -21.21
N LEU A 239 -30.40 1.85 -21.02
CA LEU A 239 -31.31 2.51 -21.96
C LEU A 239 -31.04 4.01 -22.08
N TYR A 240 -30.73 4.68 -20.97
CA TYR A 240 -30.44 6.12 -20.95
C TYR A 240 -29.06 6.45 -21.53
N SER A 241 -28.09 5.53 -21.44
CA SER A 241 -26.74 5.70 -21.98
C SER A 241 -26.72 5.86 -23.51
N GLY A 242 -27.76 5.41 -24.21
CA GLY A 242 -27.84 5.45 -25.67
C GLY A 242 -26.94 4.42 -26.37
N GLU A 243 -26.30 3.51 -25.63
CA GLU A 243 -25.46 2.47 -26.20
C GLU A 243 -26.28 1.45 -27.01
N THR A 244 -25.78 1.10 -28.19
CA THR A 244 -26.39 0.05 -29.03
C THR A 244 -26.14 -1.32 -28.41
N ILE A 245 -27.20 -2.13 -28.29
CA ILE A 245 -27.07 -3.51 -27.79
C ILE A 245 -26.17 -4.32 -28.74
N PRO A 246 -25.03 -4.83 -28.27
CA PRO A 246 -24.10 -5.57 -29.11
C PRO A 246 -24.68 -6.95 -29.48
N SER A 247 -24.36 -7.43 -30.68
CA SER A 247 -24.59 -8.83 -31.06
C SER A 247 -23.59 -9.72 -30.32
N THR A 248 -24.03 -10.39 -29.26
CA THR A 248 -23.14 -11.19 -28.40
C THR A 248 -23.05 -12.64 -28.85
N SER A 249 -21.83 -13.20 -28.84
CA SER A 249 -21.61 -14.62 -29.06
C SER A 249 -22.20 -15.46 -27.92
N MET A 250 -22.52 -16.73 -28.21
CA MET A 250 -23.02 -17.66 -27.19
C MET A 250 -22.02 -17.84 -26.02
N SER A 251 -20.72 -17.79 -26.30
CA SER A 251 -19.68 -17.88 -25.27
C SER A 251 -19.74 -16.68 -24.30
N ASN A 252 -19.91 -15.46 -24.82
CA ASN A 252 -19.97 -14.25 -24.00
C ASN A 252 -21.28 -14.21 -23.19
N LEU A 253 -22.39 -14.72 -23.73
CA LEU A 253 -23.65 -14.83 -23.00
C LEU A 253 -23.57 -15.84 -21.85
N LEU A 254 -22.92 -16.99 -22.06
CA LEU A 254 -22.68 -17.98 -20.99
C LEU A 254 -21.77 -17.41 -19.90
N LEU A 255 -20.76 -16.63 -20.29
CA LEU A 255 -19.85 -15.99 -19.35
C LEU A 255 -20.55 -14.87 -18.55
N LEU A 256 -21.43 -14.08 -19.18
CA LEU A 256 -22.31 -13.12 -18.50
C LEU A 256 -23.26 -13.80 -17.50
N ALA A 257 -23.84 -14.94 -17.88
CA ALA A 257 -24.67 -15.74 -16.99
C ALA A 257 -23.84 -16.29 -15.81
N PHE A 258 -22.60 -16.73 -16.05
CA PHE A 258 -21.69 -17.15 -14.99
C PHE A 258 -21.39 -16.01 -14.01
N VAL A 259 -21.04 -14.81 -14.51
CA VAL A 259 -20.83 -13.62 -13.66
C VAL A 259 -22.08 -13.31 -12.83
N GLY A 260 -23.26 -13.28 -13.47
CA GLY A 260 -24.52 -12.99 -12.79
C GLY A 260 -24.91 -14.02 -11.73
N ILE A 261 -24.85 -15.31 -12.06
CA ILE A 261 -25.37 -16.39 -11.21
C ILE A 261 -24.35 -16.80 -10.15
N VAL A 262 -23.11 -17.05 -10.56
CA VAL A 262 -22.09 -17.65 -9.69
C VAL A 262 -21.40 -16.57 -8.86
N ILE A 263 -20.98 -15.46 -9.47
CA ILE A 263 -20.22 -14.44 -8.76
C ILE A 263 -21.16 -13.49 -8.03
N LEU A 264 -22.06 -12.82 -8.76
CA LEU A 264 -22.94 -11.81 -8.20
C LEU A 264 -23.99 -12.40 -7.27
N ALA A 265 -24.80 -13.38 -7.70
CA ALA A 265 -25.84 -13.93 -6.83
C ALA A 265 -25.29 -14.84 -5.73
N LEU A 266 -24.58 -15.92 -6.08
CA LEU A 266 -24.09 -16.89 -5.10
C LEU A 266 -22.96 -16.30 -4.23
N GLY A 267 -21.98 -15.61 -4.83
CA GLY A 267 -20.89 -14.98 -4.09
C GLY A 267 -21.38 -13.93 -3.08
N SER A 268 -22.27 -13.01 -3.49
CA SER A 268 -22.83 -12.01 -2.55
C SER A 268 -23.72 -12.63 -1.47
N LEU A 269 -24.43 -13.72 -1.76
CA LEU A 269 -25.21 -14.44 -0.75
C LEU A 269 -24.29 -15.10 0.30
N LEU A 270 -23.22 -15.77 -0.14
CA LEU A 270 -22.25 -16.41 0.77
C LEU A 270 -21.52 -15.38 1.65
N TYR A 271 -21.16 -14.23 1.07
CA TYR A 271 -20.61 -13.10 1.82
C TYR A 271 -21.56 -12.63 2.92
N ASP A 272 -22.84 -12.40 2.60
CA ASP A 272 -23.84 -11.96 3.56
C ASP A 272 -24.08 -12.96 4.67
N LEU A 273 -24.18 -14.25 4.32
CA LEU A 273 -24.35 -15.31 5.31
C LEU A 273 -23.15 -15.40 6.26
N SER A 274 -21.93 -15.17 5.76
CA SER A 274 -20.75 -15.09 6.60
C SER A 274 -20.83 -13.94 7.58
N VAL A 275 -21.02 -12.72 7.08
CA VAL A 275 -21.05 -11.49 7.90
C VAL A 275 -22.18 -11.54 8.91
N PHE A 276 -23.35 -12.06 8.53
CA PHE A 276 -24.50 -12.16 9.42
C PHE A 276 -24.29 -13.19 10.54
N ASN A 277 -23.76 -14.37 10.23
CA ASN A 277 -23.56 -15.45 11.20
C ASN A 277 -22.29 -15.29 12.04
N ALA A 278 -21.35 -14.43 11.66
CA ALA A 278 -20.17 -14.14 12.46
C ALA A 278 -20.53 -13.39 13.76
N ASP A 279 -19.76 -13.59 14.82
CA ASP A 279 -19.92 -12.82 16.07
C ASP A 279 -19.20 -11.46 16.05
N ASN A 280 -18.23 -11.30 15.15
CA ASN A 280 -17.32 -10.17 15.08
C ASN A 280 -17.34 -9.56 13.67
N ALA A 281 -17.25 -8.24 13.58
CA ALA A 281 -17.20 -7.49 12.33
C ALA A 281 -15.93 -7.77 11.52
N SER A 282 -14.82 -8.17 12.16
CA SER A 282 -13.52 -8.38 11.51
C SER A 282 -13.51 -9.44 10.42
N ILE A 283 -14.55 -10.28 10.37
CA ILE A 283 -14.76 -11.23 9.28
C ILE A 283 -14.79 -10.55 7.90
N SER A 284 -15.23 -9.29 7.80
CA SER A 284 -15.26 -8.56 6.52
C SER A 284 -13.86 -8.22 6.00
N ALA A 285 -12.85 -8.10 6.86
CA ALA A 285 -11.47 -7.82 6.45
C ALA A 285 -10.82 -8.99 5.69
N LEU A 286 -11.35 -10.22 5.84
CA LEU A 286 -10.98 -11.38 5.01
C LEU A 286 -11.22 -11.13 3.52
N TRP A 287 -12.03 -10.11 3.16
CA TRP A 287 -12.21 -9.70 1.77
C TRP A 287 -10.90 -9.33 1.06
N TYR A 288 -9.90 -8.81 1.77
CA TYR A 288 -8.61 -8.44 1.15
C TYR A 288 -7.85 -9.63 0.54
N LEU A 289 -8.25 -10.88 0.82
CA LEU A 289 -7.77 -12.04 0.07
C LEU A 289 -8.21 -12.02 -1.40
N MET A 290 -9.34 -11.38 -1.73
CA MET A 290 -9.88 -11.27 -3.10
C MET A 290 -8.88 -10.63 -4.08
N PRO A 291 -8.38 -9.40 -3.85
CA PRO A 291 -7.44 -8.78 -4.78
C PRO A 291 -6.13 -9.58 -4.92
N VAL A 292 -5.63 -10.19 -3.84
CA VAL A 292 -4.45 -11.08 -3.90
C VAL A 292 -4.69 -12.27 -4.81
N GLY A 293 -5.84 -12.95 -4.66
CA GLY A 293 -6.19 -14.09 -5.51
C GLY A 293 -6.41 -13.70 -6.96
N ALA A 294 -7.01 -12.53 -7.22
CA ALA A 294 -7.19 -12.02 -8.57
C ALA A 294 -5.85 -11.75 -9.26
N VAL A 295 -4.90 -11.11 -8.55
CA VAL A 295 -3.54 -10.87 -9.06
C VAL A 295 -2.79 -12.18 -9.32
N LEU A 296 -2.90 -13.16 -8.43
CA LEU A 296 -2.33 -14.50 -8.63
C LEU A 296 -2.89 -15.19 -9.88
N ILE A 297 -4.21 -15.13 -10.07
CA ILE A 297 -4.87 -15.70 -11.26
C ILE A 297 -4.38 -15.00 -12.53
N LEU A 298 -4.30 -13.67 -12.53
CA LEU A 298 -3.79 -12.90 -13.65
C LEU A 298 -2.32 -13.22 -13.96
N ALA A 299 -1.47 -13.32 -12.94
CA ALA A 299 -0.06 -13.68 -13.10
C ALA A 299 0.09 -15.07 -13.74
N VAL A 300 -0.71 -16.04 -13.30
CA VAL A 300 -0.75 -17.40 -13.88
C VAL A 300 -1.26 -17.37 -15.32
N MET A 301 -2.35 -16.63 -15.61
CA MET A 301 -2.89 -16.49 -16.96
C MET A 301 -1.90 -15.84 -17.93
N GLN A 302 -1.08 -14.91 -17.44
CA GLN A 302 -0.06 -14.20 -18.22
C GLN A 302 1.28 -14.95 -18.29
N GLY A 303 1.45 -16.04 -17.55
CA GLY A 303 2.72 -16.77 -17.47
C GLY A 303 3.86 -15.97 -16.83
N ARG A 304 3.56 -15.02 -15.94
CA ARG A 304 4.56 -14.17 -15.25
C ARG A 304 4.70 -14.54 -13.77
N MET A 305 5.88 -14.26 -13.22
CA MET A 305 6.10 -14.31 -11.77
C MET A 305 5.47 -13.09 -11.07
N LEU A 306 5.19 -13.23 -9.77
CA LEU A 306 4.79 -12.09 -8.95
C LEU A 306 5.95 -11.10 -8.82
N ASN A 307 5.64 -9.81 -8.88
CA ASN A 307 6.62 -8.77 -8.57
C ASN A 307 6.83 -8.67 -7.03
N GLN A 308 7.85 -7.91 -6.63
CA GLN A 308 8.21 -7.77 -5.21
C GLN A 308 7.07 -7.20 -4.34
N TYR A 309 6.30 -6.26 -4.88
CA TYR A 309 5.17 -5.63 -4.19
C TYR A 309 3.99 -6.59 -4.02
N GLU A 310 3.67 -7.35 -5.07
CA GLU A 310 2.64 -8.40 -5.06
C GLU A 310 2.99 -9.50 -4.06
N ALA A 311 4.26 -9.90 -3.99
CA ALA A 311 4.72 -10.91 -3.03
C ALA A 311 4.60 -10.43 -1.58
N VAL A 312 5.08 -9.21 -1.27
CA VAL A 312 5.02 -8.64 0.09
C VAL A 312 3.56 -8.39 0.51
N ALA A 313 2.75 -7.82 -0.37
CA ALA A 313 1.34 -7.60 -0.12
C ALA A 313 0.59 -8.91 0.15
N SER A 314 0.86 -9.94 -0.65
CA SER A 314 0.29 -11.27 -0.46
C SER A 314 0.64 -11.83 0.91
N ALA A 315 1.91 -11.75 1.31
CA ALA A 315 2.35 -12.23 2.62
C ALA A 315 1.61 -11.50 3.75
N LEU A 316 1.54 -10.17 3.69
CA LEU A 316 0.94 -9.33 4.74
C LEU A 316 -0.57 -9.54 4.85
N ILE A 317 -1.28 -9.59 3.73
CA ILE A 317 -2.71 -9.86 3.67
C ILE A 317 -3.00 -11.27 4.18
N VAL A 318 -2.29 -12.30 3.70
CA VAL A 318 -2.52 -13.69 4.10
C VAL A 318 -2.25 -13.88 5.59
N SER A 319 -1.13 -13.38 6.11
CA SER A 319 -0.79 -13.51 7.53
C SER A 319 -1.82 -12.83 8.43
N SER A 320 -2.23 -11.60 8.09
CA SER A 320 -3.24 -10.86 8.85
C SER A 320 -4.57 -11.60 8.90
N ASN A 321 -5.00 -12.14 7.76
CA ASN A 321 -6.26 -12.86 7.63
C ASN A 321 -6.25 -14.23 8.32
N ILE A 322 -5.10 -14.92 8.39
CA ILE A 322 -4.94 -16.13 9.20
C ILE A 322 -5.18 -15.82 10.69
N PHE A 323 -4.59 -14.75 11.22
CA PHE A 323 -4.78 -14.38 12.63
C PHE A 323 -6.23 -13.94 12.92
N LEU A 324 -6.87 -13.22 12.00
CA LEU A 324 -8.30 -12.87 12.10
C LEU A 324 -9.19 -14.12 12.11
N ALA A 325 -8.91 -15.09 11.24
CA ALA A 325 -9.69 -16.32 11.13
C ALA A 325 -9.54 -17.24 12.35
N LEU A 326 -8.32 -17.38 12.88
CA LEU A 326 -8.02 -18.26 14.01
C LEU A 326 -8.45 -17.69 15.37
N LYS A 327 -8.66 -16.37 15.47
CA LYS A 327 -9.00 -15.66 16.72
C LYS A 327 -8.07 -16.03 17.90
N TYR A 328 -6.80 -16.29 17.62
CA TYR A 328 -5.86 -16.70 18.66
C TYR A 328 -5.54 -15.51 19.59
N PRO A 329 -5.69 -15.63 20.91
CA PRO A 329 -5.29 -14.58 21.85
C PRO A 329 -3.76 -14.53 21.91
N LEU A 330 -3.15 -13.80 20.99
CA LEU A 330 -1.72 -13.56 20.99
C LEU A 330 -1.33 -12.76 22.24
N ARG A 331 -0.17 -13.10 22.82
CA ARG A 331 0.50 -12.25 23.79
C ARG A 331 0.85 -10.91 23.13
N SER A 332 0.86 -9.83 23.91
CA SER A 332 1.11 -8.48 23.40
C SER A 332 2.45 -8.39 22.66
N SER A 333 3.49 -9.09 23.14
CA SER A 333 4.80 -9.18 22.48
C SER A 333 4.76 -9.77 21.07
N LEU A 334 3.99 -10.84 20.84
CA LEU A 334 3.85 -11.47 19.52
C LEU A 334 3.02 -10.60 18.57
N LEU A 335 1.97 -9.96 19.08
CA LEU A 335 1.17 -9.01 18.30
C LEU A 335 2.04 -7.83 17.84
N VAL A 336 2.82 -7.26 18.74
CA VAL A 336 3.67 -6.12 18.41
C VAL A 336 4.83 -6.53 17.50
N LEU A 337 5.43 -7.72 17.66
CA LEU A 337 6.39 -8.26 16.70
C LEU A 337 5.79 -8.30 15.29
N PHE A 338 4.58 -8.81 15.14
CA PHE A 338 3.88 -8.84 13.85
C PHE A 338 3.72 -7.42 13.28
N VAL A 339 3.23 -6.47 14.09
CA VAL A 339 3.09 -5.06 13.68
C VAL A 339 4.44 -4.47 13.27
N SER A 340 5.50 -4.73 14.03
CA SER A 340 6.84 -4.24 13.73
C SER A 340 7.38 -4.80 12.41
N VAL A 341 7.23 -6.11 12.15
CA VAL A 341 7.63 -6.71 10.86
C VAL A 341 6.89 -6.04 9.70
N CYS A 342 5.58 -5.84 9.83
CA CYS A 342 4.78 -5.19 8.80
C CYS A 342 5.19 -3.72 8.58
N THR A 343 5.29 -2.92 9.64
CA THR A 343 5.63 -1.50 9.55
C THR A 343 7.05 -1.29 9.03
N ILE A 344 8.02 -2.10 9.48
CA ILE A 344 9.40 -2.04 9.01
C ILE A 344 9.49 -2.50 7.54
N GLY A 345 8.76 -3.56 7.16
CA GLY A 345 8.69 -4.01 5.77
C GLY A 345 8.13 -2.93 4.83
N ILE A 346 7.06 -2.25 5.23
CA ILE A 346 6.50 -1.11 4.50
C ILE A 346 7.54 0.01 4.39
N TRP A 347 8.20 0.36 5.49
CA TRP A 347 9.24 1.38 5.48
C TRP A 347 10.36 1.07 4.50
N ILE A 348 10.85 -0.17 4.47
CA ILE A 348 11.92 -0.58 3.55
C ILE A 348 11.51 -0.39 2.09
N LEU A 349 10.22 -0.51 1.77
CA LEU A 349 9.71 -0.36 0.40
C LEU A 349 9.49 1.10 -0.03
N PHE A 350 9.19 2.00 0.91
CA PHE A 350 8.75 3.36 0.57
C PHE A 350 9.64 4.48 1.09
N ALA A 351 10.40 4.24 2.16
CA ALA A 351 11.22 5.28 2.77
C ALA A 351 12.58 5.35 2.05
N PRO A 352 13.04 6.58 1.71
CA PRO A 352 14.38 6.78 1.16
C PRO A 352 15.46 6.32 2.15
N VAL A 353 16.69 6.16 1.67
CA VAL A 353 17.84 5.75 2.48
C VAL A 353 18.98 6.76 2.36
N ALA A 354 19.72 6.95 3.45
CA ALA A 354 20.92 7.77 3.49
C ALA A 354 22.15 6.86 3.62
N THR A 355 22.63 6.32 2.51
CA THR A 355 23.66 5.27 2.53
C THR A 355 24.97 5.76 3.13
N ILE A 356 25.58 4.98 4.04
CA ILE A 356 26.90 5.29 4.62
C ILE A 356 27.91 4.18 4.34
N ASN A 357 29.16 4.58 4.16
CA ASN A 357 30.30 3.67 4.12
C ASN A 357 30.52 3.14 5.55
N HIS A 358 30.54 1.81 5.74
CA HIS A 358 30.62 1.09 7.03
C HIS A 358 29.31 0.86 7.81
N TYR A 359 28.16 0.81 7.14
CA TYR A 359 26.86 0.47 7.75
C TYR A 359 26.91 -0.76 8.67
N TYR A 360 27.44 -1.89 8.20
CA TYR A 360 27.45 -3.15 8.97
C TYR A 360 28.34 -3.07 10.21
N ASP A 361 29.50 -2.41 10.10
CA ASP A 361 30.46 -2.31 11.20
C ASP A 361 29.90 -1.45 12.35
N LEU A 362 29.30 -0.31 12.01
CA LEU A 362 28.69 0.60 12.99
C LEU A 362 27.49 -0.04 13.69
N LEU A 363 26.60 -0.69 12.92
CA LEU A 363 25.42 -1.35 13.46
C LEU A 363 25.79 -2.56 14.33
N ALA A 364 26.87 -3.29 13.99
CA ALA A 364 27.32 -4.43 14.77
C ALA A 364 27.72 -4.03 16.20
N VAL A 365 28.47 -2.94 16.37
CA VAL A 365 28.93 -2.47 17.69
C VAL A 365 27.75 -2.19 18.61
N SER A 366 26.81 -1.37 18.17
CA SER A 366 25.64 -1.00 18.96
C SER A 366 24.67 -2.17 19.18
N THR A 367 24.57 -3.09 18.21
CA THR A 367 23.76 -4.32 18.35
C THR A 367 24.33 -5.26 19.41
N VAL A 368 25.66 -5.45 19.44
CA VAL A 368 26.32 -6.30 20.44
C VAL A 368 26.07 -5.80 21.86
N PHE A 369 26.23 -4.49 22.10
CA PHE A 369 25.94 -3.90 23.42
C PHE A 369 24.49 -4.10 23.83
N PHE A 370 23.55 -3.91 22.89
CA PHE A 370 22.13 -4.11 23.15
C PHE A 370 21.81 -5.56 23.49
N VAL A 371 22.26 -6.51 22.67
CA VAL A 371 22.00 -7.94 22.90
C VAL A 371 22.57 -8.40 24.23
N LEU A 372 23.76 -7.93 24.61
CA LEU A 372 24.39 -8.28 25.89
C LEU A 372 23.56 -7.78 27.08
N LEU A 373 23.23 -6.48 27.12
CA LEU A 373 22.42 -5.90 28.19
C LEU A 373 21.03 -6.53 28.27
N ALA A 374 20.40 -6.73 27.11
CA ALA A 374 19.08 -7.33 27.03
C ALA A 374 19.08 -8.81 27.49
N THR A 375 20.13 -9.56 27.18
CA THR A 375 20.30 -10.95 27.65
C THR A 375 20.44 -11.01 29.16
N PHE A 376 21.29 -10.17 29.76
CA PHE A 376 21.42 -10.09 31.22
C PHE A 376 20.12 -9.68 31.90
N ALA A 377 19.42 -8.68 31.35
CA ALA A 377 18.11 -8.26 31.85
C ALA A 377 17.06 -9.40 31.79
N LEU A 378 17.05 -10.15 30.68
CA LEU A 378 16.14 -11.27 30.49
C LEU A 378 16.47 -12.46 31.41
N ASP A 379 17.75 -12.77 31.59
CA ASP A 379 18.21 -13.82 32.50
C ASP A 379 17.91 -13.48 33.95
N ARG A 380 18.23 -12.24 34.39
CA ARG A 380 17.90 -11.75 35.74
C ARG A 380 16.40 -11.82 36.01
N THR A 381 15.57 -11.28 35.12
CA THR A 381 14.10 -11.33 35.28
C THR A 381 13.53 -12.75 35.25
N THR A 382 14.12 -13.64 34.45
CA THR A 382 13.67 -15.04 34.37
C THR A 382 14.09 -15.84 35.60
N SER A 383 15.32 -15.65 36.08
CA SER A 383 15.85 -16.27 37.30
C SER A 383 15.03 -15.85 38.51
N LEU A 384 14.77 -14.54 38.68
CA LEU A 384 13.96 -14.02 39.79
C LEU A 384 12.53 -14.55 39.77
N ASN A 385 11.92 -14.69 38.59
CA ASN A 385 10.58 -15.27 38.50
C ASN A 385 10.55 -16.76 38.87
N ARG A 386 11.58 -17.52 38.50
CA ARG A 386 11.73 -18.94 38.88
C ARG A 386 11.98 -19.08 40.39
N GLU A 387 12.87 -18.26 40.94
CA GLU A 387 13.16 -18.25 42.38
C GLU A 387 11.92 -17.87 43.19
N ARG A 388 11.14 -16.88 42.73
CA ARG A 388 9.87 -16.52 43.35
C ARG A 388 8.85 -17.65 43.36
N GLU A 389 8.78 -18.42 42.28
CA GLU A 389 7.90 -19.58 42.17
C GLU A 389 8.37 -20.72 43.11
N SER A 390 9.67 -20.98 43.16
CA SER A 390 10.28 -21.95 44.09
C SER A 390 10.00 -21.58 45.54
N LEU A 391 10.28 -20.34 45.94
CA LEU A 391 10.12 -19.89 47.33
C LEU A 391 8.65 -19.86 47.77
N LEU A 392 7.71 -19.53 46.88
CA LEU A 392 6.27 -19.61 47.20
C LEU A 392 5.84 -21.07 47.41
N GLY A 393 6.37 -21.99 46.59
CA GLY A 393 6.14 -23.43 46.75
C GLY A 393 6.73 -23.96 48.06
N GLU A 394 7.99 -23.65 48.35
CA GLU A 394 8.68 -24.00 49.60
C GLU A 394 7.94 -23.43 50.81
N PHE A 395 7.49 -22.17 50.74
CA PHE A 395 6.76 -21.53 51.84
C PHE A 395 5.43 -22.24 52.10
N ASN A 396 4.69 -22.58 51.05
CA ASN A 396 3.44 -23.33 51.15
C ASN A 396 3.67 -24.72 51.76
N GLU A 397 4.70 -25.44 51.33
CA GLU A 397 5.06 -26.76 51.86
C GLU A 397 5.43 -26.69 53.35
N GLN A 398 6.23 -25.71 53.77
CA GLN A 398 6.59 -25.51 55.19
C GLN A 398 5.37 -25.18 56.06
N VAL A 399 4.43 -24.37 55.55
CA VAL A 399 3.19 -24.05 56.29
C VAL A 399 2.29 -25.28 56.42
N ILE A 400 2.07 -26.02 55.32
CA ILE A 400 1.23 -27.24 55.34
C ILE A 400 1.85 -28.30 56.26
N GLY A 401 3.14 -28.58 56.11
CA GLY A 401 3.84 -29.58 56.92
C GLY A 401 3.82 -29.27 58.43
N LEU A 402 3.81 -27.98 58.80
CA LEU A 402 3.68 -27.55 60.19
C LEU A 402 2.26 -27.73 60.74
N LEU A 403 1.23 -27.63 59.90
CA LEU A 403 -0.18 -27.73 60.28
C LEU A 403 -0.74 -29.16 60.21
N GLU A 404 -0.29 -30.01 59.28
CA GLU A 404 -0.83 -31.38 59.10
C GLU A 404 -0.52 -32.33 60.25
N GLN A 405 0.63 -32.18 60.92
CA GLN A 405 0.99 -33.07 62.04
C GLN A 405 0.04 -32.96 63.25
N ARG A 406 -0.76 -31.90 63.32
CA ARG A 406 -1.89 -31.77 64.25
C ARG A 406 -2.95 -32.85 64.06
N SER A 407 -3.17 -33.31 62.82
CA SER A 407 -4.25 -34.25 62.48
C SER A 407 -3.89 -35.72 62.74
N ALA A 408 -2.61 -36.02 63.00
CA ALA A 408 -2.13 -37.39 63.22
C ALA A 408 -2.13 -37.81 64.71
N THR A 409 -2.26 -36.87 65.64
CA THR A 409 -2.17 -37.12 67.09
C THR A 409 -3.51 -36.88 67.80
N ASP A 410 -4.52 -37.68 67.46
CA ASP A 410 -5.65 -37.95 68.38
C ASP A 410 -5.31 -39.12 69.35
N GLU A 411 -4.14 -39.76 69.21
CA GLU A 411 -3.66 -40.84 70.07
C GLU A 411 -2.37 -40.45 70.85
N GLY A 412 -2.53 -39.69 71.93
CA GLY A 412 -1.81 -39.95 73.19
C GLY A 412 -0.33 -39.58 73.39
N GLN A 413 0.39 -38.95 72.45
CA GLN A 413 1.73 -38.37 72.73
C GLN A 413 1.94 -37.00 72.05
N ASP A 414 1.91 -35.92 72.84
CA ASP A 414 2.10 -34.51 72.45
C ASP A 414 3.55 -34.11 72.10
N LYS A 415 4.43 -35.07 71.76
CA LYS A 415 5.83 -34.78 71.39
C LYS A 415 5.92 -34.48 69.90
N GLY A 416 6.47 -33.32 69.53
CA GLY A 416 6.71 -32.95 68.13
C GLY A 416 5.62 -32.10 67.46
N CYS A 417 4.59 -31.66 68.21
CA CYS A 417 3.53 -30.77 67.73
C CYS A 417 3.71 -29.33 68.26
N LEU A 418 3.38 -28.33 67.44
CA LEU A 418 3.43 -26.93 67.87
C LEU A 418 2.39 -26.67 68.97
N PRO A 419 2.77 -26.11 70.14
CA PRO A 419 1.79 -25.89 71.21
C PRO A 419 0.67 -24.94 70.78
N PRO A 420 -0.58 -25.15 71.23
CA PRO A 420 -1.75 -24.37 70.80
C PRO A 420 -1.63 -22.87 71.02
N ALA A 421 -0.79 -22.44 71.99
CA ALA A 421 -0.55 -21.04 72.31
C ALA A 421 0.11 -20.25 71.16
N TYR A 422 0.91 -20.91 70.31
CA TYR A 422 1.72 -20.24 69.27
C TYR A 422 1.10 -20.34 67.87
N LEU A 423 0.02 -21.10 67.70
CA LEU A 423 -0.66 -21.26 66.41
C LEU A 423 -1.23 -19.94 65.89
N SER A 424 -1.73 -19.09 66.79
CA SER A 424 -2.21 -17.74 66.45
C SER A 424 -1.08 -16.87 65.89
N GLU A 425 0.09 -16.93 66.51
CA GLU A 425 1.26 -16.15 66.09
C GLU A 425 1.82 -16.65 64.74
N ILE A 426 1.83 -17.97 64.51
CA ILE A 426 2.20 -18.54 63.20
C ILE A 426 1.21 -18.16 62.11
N LYS A 427 -0.10 -18.18 62.40
CA LYS A 427 -1.13 -17.69 61.48
C LYS A 427 -0.88 -16.23 61.09
N GLN A 428 -0.62 -15.37 62.07
CA GLN A 428 -0.28 -13.96 61.80
C GLN A 428 1.00 -13.82 61.00
N TYR A 429 2.04 -14.61 61.31
CA TYR A 429 3.29 -14.62 60.54
C TYR A 429 3.05 -14.95 59.07
N VAL A 430 2.26 -16.00 58.77
CA VAL A 430 1.92 -16.40 57.40
C VAL A 430 1.14 -15.29 56.70
N LEU A 431 0.13 -14.70 57.34
CA LEU A 431 -0.66 -13.63 56.75
C LEU A 431 0.16 -12.36 56.48
N TRP A 432 1.06 -11.94 57.39
CA TRP A 432 1.92 -10.77 57.17
C TRP A 432 2.97 -10.99 56.06
N ASN A 433 3.54 -12.19 55.96
CA ASN A 433 4.42 -12.55 54.86
C ASN A 433 3.66 -12.56 53.53
N MET A 434 2.44 -13.11 53.52
CA MET A 434 1.59 -13.12 52.33
C MET A 434 1.15 -11.70 51.93
N HIS A 435 0.78 -10.85 52.89
CA HIS A 435 0.45 -9.45 52.66
C HIS A 435 1.61 -8.66 52.04
N SER A 436 2.83 -8.91 52.53
CA SER A 436 4.06 -8.29 52.01
C SER A 436 4.41 -8.83 50.61
N PHE A 437 4.37 -10.14 50.41
CA PHE A 437 4.59 -10.82 49.13
C PHE A 437 3.62 -10.35 48.05
N LEU A 438 2.33 -10.28 48.38
CA LEU A 438 1.28 -9.84 47.48
C LEU A 438 1.28 -8.33 47.30
N ARG A 439 2.14 -7.57 47.99
CA ARG A 439 2.17 -6.09 48.05
C ARG A 439 0.78 -5.49 48.25
N ALA A 440 0.08 -5.97 49.27
CA ALA A 440 -1.22 -5.47 49.68
C ALA A 440 -1.11 -4.18 50.54
N PHE A 441 0.12 -3.68 50.75
CA PHE A 441 0.42 -2.43 51.44
C PHE A 441 0.38 -1.20 50.52
N SER A 442 0.08 -0.03 51.11
CA SER A 442 -0.06 1.26 50.43
C SER A 442 1.21 2.12 50.45
N SER A 443 2.14 1.90 51.39
CA SER A 443 3.34 2.72 51.58
C SER A 443 4.54 1.92 52.08
N PHE A 444 5.75 2.46 51.90
CA PHE A 444 6.99 1.86 52.43
C PHE A 444 6.99 1.81 53.97
N GLN A 445 6.34 2.77 54.63
CA GLN A 445 6.13 2.74 56.08
C GLN A 445 5.30 1.53 56.51
N GLN A 446 4.24 1.20 55.77
CA GLN A 446 3.41 0.03 56.06
C GLN A 446 4.22 -1.26 55.84
N LEU A 447 5.03 -1.34 54.77
CA LEU A 447 5.95 -2.48 54.57
C LEU A 447 6.94 -2.65 55.73
N ALA A 448 7.59 -1.56 56.17
CA ALA A 448 8.52 -1.59 57.29
C ALA A 448 7.82 -2.03 58.59
N SER A 449 6.58 -1.60 58.80
CA SER A 449 5.75 -2.03 59.93
C SER A 449 5.45 -3.53 59.87
N ASN A 450 5.06 -4.05 58.69
CA ASN A 450 4.76 -5.47 58.51
C ASN A 450 5.98 -6.35 58.81
N GLN A 451 7.15 -5.95 58.30
CA GLN A 451 8.41 -6.66 58.57
C GLN A 451 8.77 -6.63 60.06
N LYS A 452 8.57 -5.49 60.73
CA LYS A 452 8.79 -5.38 62.18
C LYS A 452 7.85 -6.31 62.97
N THR A 453 6.59 -6.42 62.55
CA THR A 453 5.63 -7.36 63.16
C THR A 453 6.06 -8.81 62.94
N ALA A 454 6.44 -9.18 61.71
CA ALA A 454 6.93 -10.53 61.40
C ALA A 454 8.18 -10.89 62.21
N GLU A 455 9.12 -9.95 62.37
CA GLU A 455 10.30 -10.10 63.24
C GLU A 455 9.92 -10.28 64.71
N SER A 456 8.98 -9.47 65.22
CA SER A 456 8.54 -9.57 66.62
C SER A 456 7.96 -10.94 66.97
N ILE A 457 7.26 -11.57 66.03
CA ILE A 457 6.73 -12.93 66.16
C ILE A 457 7.86 -13.96 66.27
N LYS A 458 8.95 -13.81 65.49
CA LYS A 458 10.09 -14.72 65.61
C LYS A 458 10.74 -14.63 67.00
N TYR A 459 10.91 -13.41 67.50
CA TYR A 459 11.48 -13.16 68.83
C TYR A 459 10.59 -13.67 69.96
N SER A 460 9.26 -13.71 69.78
CA SER A 460 8.36 -14.28 70.78
C SER A 460 8.36 -15.81 70.75
N VAL A 461 8.33 -16.43 69.57
CA VAL A 461 8.12 -17.88 69.39
C VAL A 461 9.41 -18.69 69.60
N LEU A 462 10.54 -18.29 68.99
CA LEU A 462 11.78 -19.10 68.98
C LEU A 462 12.39 -19.39 70.36
N PRO A 463 12.45 -18.44 71.32
CA PRO A 463 13.04 -18.70 72.63
C PRO A 463 12.24 -19.70 73.46
N GLN A 464 10.93 -19.83 73.19
CA GLN A 464 10.01 -20.66 73.97
C GLN A 464 10.01 -22.11 73.51
N LEU A 465 10.38 -22.37 72.25
CA LEU A 465 10.52 -23.70 71.67
C LEU A 465 11.88 -24.36 71.96
N LYS A 466 12.67 -23.84 72.90
CA LYS A 466 14.03 -24.32 73.19
C LYS A 466 14.09 -25.77 73.69
N GLN A 467 12.97 -26.30 74.21
CA GLN A 467 12.88 -27.64 74.78
C GLN A 467 12.43 -28.72 73.77
N ASP A 468 11.89 -28.32 72.61
CA ASP A 468 11.48 -29.22 71.53
C ASP A 468 12.27 -28.88 70.26
N GLU A 469 13.43 -29.53 70.12
CA GLU A 469 14.40 -29.23 69.07
C GLU A 469 13.82 -29.49 67.67
N GLU A 470 12.96 -30.50 67.53
CA GLU A 470 12.36 -30.90 66.25
C GLU A 470 11.30 -29.89 65.77
N VAL A 471 10.43 -29.42 66.67
CA VAL A 471 9.45 -28.37 66.37
C VAL A 471 10.15 -27.04 66.09
N ARG A 472 11.21 -26.74 66.84
CA ARG A 472 12.01 -25.53 66.66
C ARG A 472 12.70 -25.50 65.29
N GLU A 473 13.28 -26.61 64.83
CA GLU A 473 13.90 -26.66 63.49
C GLU A 473 12.88 -26.43 62.38
N ARG A 474 11.67 -26.97 62.49
CA ARG A 474 10.60 -26.77 61.49
C ARG A 474 10.09 -25.33 61.46
N VAL A 475 9.89 -24.71 62.62
CA VAL A 475 9.53 -23.28 62.71
C VAL A 475 10.66 -22.39 62.16
N LEU A 476 11.92 -22.74 62.43
CA LEU A 476 13.08 -22.08 61.82
C LEU A 476 13.11 -22.25 60.30
N GLY A 477 12.73 -23.43 59.79
CA GLY A 477 12.56 -23.70 58.36
C GLY A 477 11.56 -22.74 57.72
N LEU A 478 10.36 -22.63 58.30
CA LEU A 478 9.34 -21.66 57.88
C LEU A 478 9.85 -20.22 57.91
N PHE A 479 10.50 -19.80 59.00
CA PHE A 479 11.01 -18.44 59.14
C PHE A 479 12.11 -18.11 58.14
N LYS A 480 13.00 -19.06 57.85
CA LYS A 480 14.07 -18.90 56.85
C LYS A 480 13.51 -18.73 55.44
N VAL A 481 12.48 -19.48 55.08
CA VAL A 481 11.82 -19.32 53.76
C VAL A 481 11.06 -17.99 53.71
N GLY A 482 10.35 -17.61 54.78
CA GLY A 482 9.67 -16.32 54.88
C GLY A 482 10.63 -15.13 54.71
N ASP A 483 11.83 -15.21 55.28
CA ASP A 483 12.85 -14.15 55.14
C ASP A 483 13.35 -14.01 53.72
N LYS A 484 13.63 -15.13 53.05
CA LYS A 484 14.01 -15.11 51.62
C LYS A 484 12.90 -14.50 50.76
N LEU A 485 11.65 -14.83 51.09
CA LEU A 485 10.46 -14.35 50.39
C LEU A 485 10.27 -12.83 50.55
N LEU A 486 10.71 -12.25 51.67
CA LEU A 486 10.75 -10.81 51.92
C LEU A 486 11.95 -10.09 51.24
N THR A 487 13.10 -10.75 51.09
CA THR A 487 14.32 -10.14 50.54
C THR A 487 14.41 -10.12 49.01
N MET A 488 13.63 -10.95 48.30
CA MET A 488 13.63 -11.00 46.82
C MET A 488 13.25 -9.68 46.12
N GLU A 489 12.76 -8.67 46.83
CA GLU A 489 12.30 -7.43 46.21
C GLU A 489 13.42 -6.49 45.71
N SER A 490 14.70 -6.71 46.09
CA SER A 490 15.82 -5.81 45.72
C SER A 490 16.29 -5.92 44.26
N ASP A 491 15.91 -6.96 43.53
CA ASP A 491 16.64 -7.36 42.30
C ASP A 491 15.90 -7.06 40.98
N ARG A 492 14.84 -6.24 41.00
CA ARG A 492 14.09 -5.84 39.79
C ARG A 492 14.95 -5.05 38.80
N ILE A 493 14.54 -4.99 37.53
CA ILE A 493 15.14 -4.04 36.59
C ILE A 493 14.82 -2.63 37.07
N PRO A 494 15.84 -1.83 37.43
CA PRO A 494 15.61 -0.46 37.84
C PRO A 494 15.13 0.35 36.62
N PRO A 495 14.22 1.31 36.78
CA PRO A 495 13.64 2.05 35.65
C PRO A 495 14.67 2.67 34.71
N GLU A 496 15.85 3.04 35.22
CA GLU A 496 16.94 3.64 34.46
C GLU A 496 17.56 2.64 33.47
N GLU A 497 17.81 1.39 33.88
CA GLU A 497 18.29 0.34 32.96
C GLU A 497 17.28 0.10 31.84
N PHE A 498 15.99 0.13 32.16
CA PHE A 498 14.94 -0.07 31.19
C PHE A 498 14.89 1.05 30.13
N VAL A 499 15.07 2.30 30.57
CA VAL A 499 15.18 3.46 29.65
C VAL A 499 16.40 3.33 28.75
N ILE A 500 17.55 2.92 29.29
CA ILE A 500 18.78 2.70 28.50
C ILE A 500 18.56 1.63 27.44
N LEU A 501 17.94 0.50 27.80
CA LEU A 501 17.62 -0.57 26.87
C LEU A 501 16.70 -0.10 25.73
N ILE A 502 15.66 0.68 26.05
CA ILE A 502 14.76 1.25 25.04
C ILE A 502 15.51 2.18 24.09
N LEU A 503 16.31 3.09 24.62
CA LEU A 503 17.02 4.09 23.82
C LEU A 503 18.02 3.42 22.88
N LEU A 504 18.82 2.49 23.40
CA LEU A 504 19.80 1.73 22.61
C LEU A 504 19.12 0.86 21.54
N GLY A 505 18.00 0.22 21.87
CA GLY A 505 17.22 -0.55 20.90
C GLY A 505 16.59 0.34 19.82
N ALA A 506 16.02 1.49 20.19
CA ALA A 506 15.44 2.44 19.25
C ALA A 506 16.49 3.04 18.30
N THR A 507 17.65 3.44 18.83
CA THR A 507 18.78 3.93 18.01
C THR A 507 19.23 2.88 17.00
N ASN A 508 19.34 1.61 17.41
CA ASN A 508 19.71 0.54 16.50
C ASN A 508 18.66 0.30 15.39
N VAL A 509 17.37 0.23 15.75
CA VAL A 509 16.29 0.08 14.76
C VAL A 509 16.33 1.24 13.77
N PHE A 510 16.46 2.47 14.26
CA PHE A 510 16.55 3.67 13.42
C PHE A 510 17.76 3.61 12.48
N PHE A 511 18.95 3.37 13.04
CA PHE A 511 20.19 3.32 12.26
C PHE A 511 20.14 2.23 11.19
N SER A 512 19.61 1.07 11.57
CA SER A 512 19.44 -0.07 10.68
C SER A 512 18.52 0.24 9.50
N LEU A 513 17.54 1.13 9.66
CA LEU A 513 16.56 1.44 8.63
C LEU A 513 16.98 2.63 7.76
N VAL A 514 17.50 3.70 8.34
CA VAL A 514 17.79 4.93 7.60
C VAL A 514 19.11 4.85 6.83
N PHE A 515 20.17 4.35 7.47
CA PHE A 515 21.52 4.41 6.88
C PHE A 515 21.94 3.16 6.09
N ARG A 516 20.98 2.30 5.77
CA ARG A 516 21.24 1.04 5.07
C ARG A 516 21.62 1.28 3.59
N PRO A 517 22.45 0.41 2.99
CA PRO A 517 22.60 0.37 1.54
C PRO A 517 21.26 0.10 0.84
N ASP A 518 21.06 0.66 -0.35
CA ASP A 518 19.84 0.41 -1.14
C ASP A 518 19.91 -0.94 -1.87
N THR A 519 19.88 -2.02 -1.10
CA THR A 519 19.89 -3.40 -1.61
C THR A 519 18.85 -4.23 -0.89
N LEU A 520 18.25 -5.20 -1.60
CA LEU A 520 17.29 -6.14 -1.02
C LEU A 520 17.86 -6.86 0.21
N SER A 521 19.13 -7.26 0.15
CA SER A 521 19.82 -7.92 1.27
C SER A 521 19.94 -7.02 2.50
N ALA A 522 20.27 -5.74 2.31
CA ALA A 522 20.35 -4.78 3.41
C ALA A 522 18.97 -4.47 3.99
N GLY A 523 17.94 -4.37 3.15
CA GLY A 523 16.54 -4.26 3.59
C GLY A 523 16.10 -5.45 4.44
N LEU A 524 16.31 -6.68 3.97
CA LEU A 524 15.99 -7.90 4.73
C LEU A 524 16.75 -7.99 6.05
N PHE A 525 18.04 -7.62 6.04
CA PHE A 525 18.84 -7.57 7.25
C PHE A 525 18.25 -6.57 8.27
N ALA A 526 17.90 -5.37 7.81
CA ALA A 526 17.31 -4.35 8.65
C ALA A 526 15.96 -4.75 9.24
N LEU A 527 15.13 -5.45 8.45
CA LEU A 527 13.87 -6.01 8.92
C LEU A 527 14.09 -7.00 10.06
N ILE A 528 15.01 -7.94 9.90
CA ILE A 528 15.29 -8.98 10.88
C ILE A 528 15.85 -8.37 12.17
N VAL A 529 16.85 -7.49 12.06
CA VAL A 529 17.47 -6.84 13.22
C VAL A 529 16.45 -5.97 13.95
N GLY A 530 15.73 -5.11 13.24
CA GLY A 530 14.77 -4.19 13.83
C GLY A 530 13.60 -4.91 14.52
N ALA A 531 13.01 -5.92 13.87
CA ALA A 531 11.93 -6.71 14.45
C ALA A 531 12.40 -7.52 15.68
N SER A 532 13.60 -8.09 15.63
CA SER A 532 14.17 -8.87 16.74
C SER A 532 14.44 -8.00 17.97
N MET A 533 14.95 -6.78 17.79
CA MET A 533 15.21 -5.84 18.89
C MET A 533 13.94 -5.39 19.59
N ILE A 534 12.91 -5.03 18.82
CA ILE A 534 11.61 -4.64 19.37
C ILE A 534 11.00 -5.81 20.14
N TYR A 535 11.06 -7.03 19.57
CA TYR A 535 10.54 -8.22 20.24
C TYR A 535 11.26 -8.53 21.55
N LEU A 536 12.60 -8.45 21.58
CA LEU A 536 13.40 -8.71 22.77
C LEU A 536 13.07 -7.71 23.90
N LEU A 537 12.96 -6.41 23.58
CA LEU A 537 12.55 -5.37 24.54
C LEU A 537 11.18 -5.65 25.14
N LEU A 538 10.23 -6.07 24.32
CA LEU A 538 8.88 -6.37 24.76
C LEU A 538 8.81 -7.63 25.60
N ILE A 539 9.62 -8.65 25.30
CA ILE A 539 9.74 -9.84 26.17
C ILE A 539 10.28 -9.43 27.53
N ILE A 540 11.35 -8.63 27.58
CA ILE A 540 11.93 -8.15 28.84
C ILE A 540 10.89 -7.37 29.63
N PHE A 541 10.15 -6.47 28.97
CA PHE A 541 9.07 -5.73 29.61
C PHE A 541 7.94 -6.63 30.12
N GLU A 542 7.47 -7.60 29.31
CA GLU A 542 6.45 -8.56 29.75
C GLU A 542 6.93 -9.42 30.92
N ARG A 543 8.22 -9.75 30.98
CA ARG A 543 8.86 -10.55 32.03
C ARG A 543 9.11 -9.77 33.32
N ASP A 544 9.50 -8.50 33.22
CA ASP A 544 9.76 -7.60 34.36
C ASP A 544 8.46 -7.22 35.08
N ARG A 545 7.34 -7.08 34.35
CA ARG A 545 6.12 -6.45 34.87
C ARG A 545 5.21 -7.29 35.77
N TYR A 546 5.76 -8.20 36.56
CA TYR A 546 5.00 -9.01 37.51
C TYR A 546 4.81 -8.34 38.88
N ALA A 547 4.19 -7.14 38.88
CA ALA A 547 3.41 -6.66 40.02
C ALA A 547 2.04 -7.38 40.12
N GLN A 548 1.66 -8.13 39.08
CA GLN A 548 0.56 -9.08 39.11
C GLN A 548 1.07 -10.43 39.65
N ILE A 549 0.21 -11.17 40.33
CA ILE A 549 0.48 -12.56 40.68
C ILE A 549 -0.09 -13.37 39.51
N ARG A 550 0.70 -14.30 38.94
CA ARG A 550 0.18 -15.23 37.91
C ARG A 550 -1.11 -15.85 38.43
N HIS A 551 -2.12 -16.07 37.59
CA HIS A 551 -3.41 -16.59 38.05
C HIS A 551 -3.24 -17.88 38.87
N ASP A 552 -2.33 -18.74 38.41
CA ASP A 552 -1.78 -19.92 39.06
C ASP A 552 -1.15 -19.63 40.43
N HIS A 553 -0.27 -18.63 40.55
CA HIS A 553 0.27 -18.22 41.85
C HIS A 553 -0.80 -17.63 42.77
N ALA A 554 -1.78 -16.92 42.22
CA ALA A 554 -2.87 -16.29 42.96
C ALA A 554 -3.81 -17.35 43.52
N MET A 555 -4.00 -18.45 42.78
CA MET A 555 -4.67 -19.66 43.25
C MET A 555 -3.86 -20.33 44.37
N VAL A 556 -2.54 -20.44 44.26
CA VAL A 556 -1.69 -20.99 45.36
C VAL A 556 -1.80 -20.13 46.62
N CYS A 557 -1.70 -18.80 46.50
CA CYS A 557 -1.86 -17.88 47.62
C CYS A 557 -3.26 -17.97 48.23
N THR A 558 -4.31 -17.99 47.40
CA THR A 558 -5.71 -18.17 47.87
C THR A 558 -5.86 -19.49 48.61
N ASN A 559 -5.39 -20.60 48.03
CA ASN A 559 -5.48 -21.92 48.63
C ASN A 559 -4.74 -21.98 49.97
N LEU A 560 -3.55 -21.38 50.07
CA LEU A 560 -2.78 -21.33 51.31
C LEU A 560 -3.50 -20.50 52.39
N VAL A 561 -4.02 -19.32 52.04
CA VAL A 561 -4.81 -18.50 52.98
C VAL A 561 -6.03 -19.26 53.48
N THR A 562 -6.82 -19.84 52.57
CA THR A 562 -8.01 -20.65 52.91
C THR A 562 -7.65 -21.89 53.74
N TYR A 563 -6.54 -22.56 53.44
CA TYR A 563 -6.07 -23.73 54.18
C TYR A 563 -5.71 -23.37 55.63
N VAL A 564 -4.94 -22.29 55.82
CA VAL A 564 -4.56 -21.79 57.15
C VAL A 564 -5.81 -21.39 57.95
N GLU A 565 -6.80 -20.78 57.30
CA GLU A 565 -8.07 -20.41 57.94
C GLU A 565 -8.90 -21.62 58.38
N GLN A 566 -9.01 -22.64 57.52
CA GLN A 566 -9.74 -23.87 57.86
C GLN A 566 -9.08 -24.62 59.01
N GLN A 567 -7.75 -24.65 59.05
CA GLN A 567 -7.02 -25.31 60.13
C GLN A 567 -7.03 -24.48 61.43
N LEU A 568 -6.99 -23.15 61.36
CA LEU A 568 -6.89 -22.25 62.51
C LEU A 568 -8.06 -21.24 62.55
N PRO A 569 -9.27 -21.66 62.95
CA PRO A 569 -10.42 -20.77 63.08
C PRO A 569 -10.25 -19.76 64.21
N ASP A 570 -10.74 -18.54 64.01
CA ASP A 570 -10.61 -17.44 64.98
C ASP A 570 -11.50 -17.65 66.21
N LYS A 571 -10.93 -17.51 67.40
CA LYS A 571 -11.67 -17.63 68.67
C LYS A 571 -12.33 -16.31 69.12
N ASP A 572 -11.78 -15.17 68.70
CA ASP A 572 -12.33 -13.80 68.82
C ASP A 572 -11.70 -12.95 67.70
N GLU A 573 -12.49 -12.40 66.76
CA GLU A 573 -11.95 -11.65 65.62
C GLU A 573 -11.41 -10.27 66.04
N ALA A 574 -10.08 -10.14 66.14
CA ALA A 574 -9.44 -8.84 66.26
C ALA A 574 -9.60 -8.05 64.95
N THR A 575 -10.01 -6.78 65.04
CA THR A 575 -10.31 -5.89 63.89
C THR A 575 -9.15 -5.79 62.87
N THR A 576 -7.91 -5.94 63.35
CA THR A 576 -6.69 -5.90 62.54
C THR A 576 -6.52 -7.11 61.63
N GLU A 577 -6.87 -8.33 62.08
CA GLU A 577 -6.75 -9.54 61.26
C GLU A 577 -7.80 -9.57 60.15
N GLN A 578 -9.01 -9.09 60.43
CA GLN A 578 -10.08 -8.99 59.44
C GLN A 578 -9.71 -8.00 58.31
N THR A 579 -9.11 -6.87 58.69
CA THR A 579 -8.58 -5.87 57.75
C THR A 579 -7.47 -6.46 56.89
N LEU A 580 -6.51 -7.17 57.50
CA LEU A 580 -5.38 -7.80 56.80
C LEU A 580 -5.84 -8.84 55.76
N LYS A 581 -6.79 -9.70 56.11
CA LYS A 581 -7.37 -10.69 55.20
C LYS A 581 -8.09 -10.03 54.02
N GLN A 582 -8.85 -8.98 54.30
CA GLN A 582 -9.56 -8.25 53.27
C GLN A 582 -8.60 -7.56 52.29
N GLU A 583 -7.50 -6.98 52.79
CA GLU A 583 -6.43 -6.41 51.97
C GLU A 583 -5.74 -7.48 51.11
N ILE A 584 -5.47 -8.67 51.66
CA ILE A 584 -4.90 -9.82 50.92
C ILE A 584 -5.85 -10.26 49.80
N HIS A 585 -7.13 -10.54 50.11
CA HIS A 585 -8.10 -10.97 49.11
C HIS A 585 -8.34 -9.90 48.05
N GLN A 586 -8.42 -8.63 48.45
CA GLN A 586 -8.55 -7.52 47.52
C GLN A 586 -7.33 -7.42 46.61
N ALA A 587 -6.12 -7.57 47.15
CA ALA A 587 -4.89 -7.58 46.36
C ALA A 587 -4.85 -8.77 45.40
N ILE A 588 -5.22 -9.98 45.84
CA ILE A 588 -5.32 -11.16 44.98
C ILE A 588 -6.33 -10.90 43.85
N THR A 589 -7.51 -10.37 44.15
CA THR A 589 -8.58 -10.15 43.16
C THR A 589 -8.19 -9.05 42.16
N LEU A 590 -7.62 -7.95 42.63
CA LEU A 590 -7.12 -6.86 41.78
C LEU A 590 -5.95 -7.31 40.90
N LYS A 591 -5.05 -8.16 41.43
CA LYS A 591 -3.80 -8.55 40.75
C LYS A 591 -3.93 -9.82 39.92
N SER A 592 -4.95 -10.65 40.17
CA SER A 592 -5.32 -11.81 39.35
C SER A 592 -6.40 -11.49 38.31
N GLY A 593 -7.13 -10.37 38.49
CA GLY A 593 -8.09 -9.87 37.52
C GLY A 593 -7.41 -9.40 36.23
N ASN A 594 -8.10 -9.62 35.11
CA ASN A 594 -7.73 -9.20 33.74
C ASN A 594 -7.70 -7.65 33.57
N ILE A 595 -7.05 -6.91 34.47
CA ILE A 595 -6.92 -5.46 34.39
C ILE A 595 -5.81 -5.13 33.39
N GLU A 596 -6.25 -4.84 32.16
CA GLU A 596 -5.61 -4.03 31.12
C GLU A 596 -4.09 -3.85 31.21
N THR A 597 -3.35 -4.95 31.06
CA THR A 597 -1.92 -4.95 30.74
C THR A 597 -1.61 -4.26 29.39
N ARG A 598 -2.66 -3.99 28.60
CA ARG A 598 -2.62 -3.46 27.24
C ARG A 598 -2.20 -1.99 27.19
N GLY A 599 -2.87 -1.10 27.94
CA GLY A 599 -2.72 0.36 27.80
C GLY A 599 -1.29 0.89 28.01
N ARG A 600 -0.52 0.27 28.91
CA ARG A 600 0.84 0.73 29.24
C ARG A 600 1.95 0.06 28.41
N ALA A 601 1.72 -1.13 27.83
CA ALA A 601 2.64 -1.70 26.83
C ALA A 601 2.61 -0.87 25.53
N TYR A 602 1.43 -0.33 25.20
CA TYR A 602 1.26 0.60 24.09
C TYR A 602 2.03 1.91 24.26
N TRP A 603 2.33 2.37 25.48
CA TRP A 603 3.14 3.59 25.64
C TRP A 603 4.59 3.41 25.18
N ILE A 604 5.19 2.23 25.39
CA ILE A 604 6.52 1.89 24.83
C ILE A 604 6.43 1.87 23.31
N PHE A 605 5.41 1.21 22.76
CA PHE A 605 5.16 1.24 21.33
C PHE A 605 4.87 2.66 20.81
N SER A 606 4.23 3.53 21.59
CA SER A 606 4.00 4.94 21.25
C SER A 606 5.31 5.73 21.26
N VAL A 607 6.29 5.41 22.10
CA VAL A 607 7.63 6.02 22.05
C VAL A 607 8.37 5.55 20.80
N PHE A 608 8.35 4.25 20.49
CA PHE A 608 8.92 3.72 19.25
C PHE A 608 8.24 4.32 18.01
N ALA A 609 6.91 4.33 17.99
CA ALA A 609 6.13 4.93 16.92
C ALA A 609 6.35 6.44 16.83
N PHE A 610 6.44 7.16 17.96
CA PHE A 610 6.73 8.61 17.96
C PHE A 610 8.13 8.90 17.46
N LEU A 611 9.15 8.12 17.85
CA LEU A 611 10.50 8.25 17.30
C LEU A 611 10.49 7.89 15.81
N PHE A 612 9.79 6.83 15.43
CA PHE A 612 9.71 6.35 14.04
C PHE A 612 8.95 7.32 13.13
N PHE A 613 7.79 7.82 13.53
CA PHE A 613 7.00 8.80 12.78
C PHE A 613 7.57 10.21 12.92
N GLY A 614 8.13 10.59 14.06
CA GLY A 614 8.71 11.90 14.31
C GLY A 614 10.02 12.11 13.55
N PHE A 615 10.97 11.17 13.69
CA PHE A 615 12.20 11.18 12.88
C PHE A 615 11.95 10.75 11.45
N GLY A 616 10.96 9.90 11.19
CA GLY A 616 10.61 9.54 9.82
C GLY A 616 9.92 10.63 9.05
N TYR A 617 9.04 11.40 9.70
CA TYR A 617 8.55 12.65 9.17
C TYR A 617 9.69 13.65 9.02
N GLY A 618 10.59 13.76 10.01
CA GLY A 618 11.78 14.60 9.93
C GLY A 618 12.66 14.26 8.72
N PHE A 619 12.95 12.98 8.51
CA PHE A 619 13.78 12.49 7.41
C PHE A 619 13.06 12.55 6.05
N LEU A 620 11.76 12.25 5.97
CA LEU A 620 10.97 12.48 4.75
C LEU A 620 10.88 13.98 4.44
N TYR A 621 10.65 14.81 5.46
CA TYR A 621 10.59 16.26 5.31
C TYR A 621 11.94 16.83 4.88
N GLU A 622 13.04 16.35 5.46
CA GLU A 622 14.41 16.76 5.15
C GLU A 622 14.87 16.19 3.80
N SER A 623 14.54 14.94 3.44
CA SER A 623 14.78 14.39 2.09
C SER A 623 13.95 15.10 1.00
N LEU A 624 12.71 15.50 1.32
CA LEU A 624 11.88 16.34 0.45
C LEU A 624 12.31 17.82 0.46
N GLN A 625 13.09 18.26 1.46
CA GLN A 625 13.63 19.62 1.58
C GLN A 625 15.08 19.76 1.16
N GLU A 626 15.91 18.71 1.11
CA GLU A 626 17.24 18.74 0.49
C GLU A 626 17.08 18.92 -1.02
N GLN A 627 15.96 18.47 -1.61
CA GLN A 627 15.50 18.93 -2.92
C GLN A 627 15.12 20.43 -2.99
N ARG A 628 15.11 21.19 -1.88
CA ARG A 628 14.64 22.59 -1.81
C ARG A 628 15.49 23.59 -1.02
N SER A 629 16.51 23.22 -0.24
CA SER A 629 17.31 24.20 0.50
C SER A 629 18.79 23.87 0.58
N LEU A 630 19.58 24.68 -0.14
CA LEU A 630 20.97 24.99 0.18
C LEU A 630 21.09 25.48 1.64
N GLU A 631 22.02 24.92 2.43
CA GLU A 631 23.06 25.71 3.11
C GLU A 631 24.20 24.85 3.71
N THR A 632 25.39 25.09 3.16
CA THR A 632 26.75 25.12 3.74
C THR A 632 27.01 24.51 5.13
N SER A 633 27.93 23.55 5.17
CA SER A 633 28.82 23.34 6.34
C SER A 633 29.96 24.37 6.35
N PRO A 634 30.32 25.01 7.49
CA PRO A 634 31.26 26.14 7.53
C PRO A 634 32.74 25.76 7.47
N LEU A 635 33.09 24.49 7.28
CA LEU A 635 34.49 24.05 7.32
C LEU A 635 34.71 22.92 6.33
N THR A 636 35.14 23.26 5.11
CA THR A 636 36.41 22.81 4.51
C THR A 636 36.54 23.48 3.14
N SER A 637 37.23 24.63 3.11
CA SER A 637 37.84 25.14 1.89
C SER A 637 39.04 24.24 1.55
N THR A 638 38.82 23.29 0.65
CA THR A 638 39.84 22.89 -0.32
C THR A 638 39.17 22.85 -1.67
N ARG A 639 39.39 23.92 -2.42
CA ARG A 639 39.10 24.08 -3.83
C ARG A 639 39.76 22.91 -4.60
N SER A 640 39.01 21.84 -4.88
CA SER A 640 39.26 21.02 -6.06
C SER A 640 38.36 21.58 -7.15
N ILE A 641 38.97 22.32 -8.07
CA ILE A 641 38.38 22.52 -9.40
C ILE A 641 38.42 21.13 -10.03
N GLN A 642 37.34 20.37 -9.84
CA GLN A 642 37.07 19.19 -10.64
C GLN A 642 36.40 19.78 -11.88
N GLU A 643 37.07 19.69 -13.04
CA GLU A 643 36.51 20.08 -14.32
C GLU A 643 35.10 19.47 -14.45
N THR A 644 34.06 20.29 -14.37
CA THR A 644 32.67 19.82 -14.46
C THR A 644 32.37 19.53 -15.92
N GLU A 645 32.55 18.26 -16.29
CA GLU A 645 32.09 17.74 -17.57
C GLU A 645 30.57 17.86 -17.68
N ILE A 646 30.08 18.50 -18.73
CA ILE A 646 28.67 18.71 -19.06
C ILE A 646 28.26 17.65 -20.08
N ASN A 647 27.30 16.81 -19.72
CA ASN A 647 26.91 15.70 -20.57
C ASN A 647 25.62 16.00 -21.31
N ILE A 648 25.67 15.97 -22.64
CA ILE A 648 24.56 16.30 -23.53
C ILE A 648 24.00 15.01 -24.13
N ALA A 649 22.67 14.84 -24.09
CA ALA A 649 22.02 13.71 -24.72
C ALA A 649 22.24 13.70 -26.24
N LEU A 650 22.70 12.58 -26.77
CA LEU A 650 22.77 12.28 -28.20
C LEU A 650 21.59 11.39 -28.56
N LEU A 651 20.54 12.00 -29.09
CA LEU A 651 19.28 11.35 -29.45
C LEU A 651 19.38 10.71 -30.85
N ASP A 652 18.39 9.90 -31.20
CA ASP A 652 18.40 9.05 -32.39
C ASP A 652 17.95 9.76 -33.69
N TRP A 653 17.41 10.98 -33.62
CA TRP A 653 17.05 11.75 -34.83
C TRP A 653 18.11 12.81 -35.21
N PRO A 654 18.36 13.05 -36.52
CA PRO A 654 19.49 13.85 -37.00
C PRO A 654 19.54 15.31 -36.48
N ALA A 655 18.38 15.97 -36.39
CA ALA A 655 18.29 17.34 -35.92
C ALA A 655 18.82 17.50 -34.48
N ALA A 656 18.51 16.54 -33.60
CA ALA A 656 19.03 16.53 -32.24
C ALA A 656 20.54 16.32 -32.22
N GLN A 657 21.06 15.41 -33.03
CA GLN A 657 22.51 15.11 -33.08
C GLN A 657 23.31 16.35 -33.48
N ILE A 658 22.89 17.06 -34.53
CA ILE A 658 23.53 18.32 -34.95
C ILE A 658 23.51 19.34 -33.80
N LYS A 659 22.36 19.52 -33.13
CA LYS A 659 22.24 20.42 -31.98
C LYS A 659 23.14 20.01 -30.81
N SER A 660 23.25 18.71 -30.50
CA SER A 660 24.16 18.20 -29.46
C SER A 660 25.61 18.58 -29.75
N HIS A 661 26.06 18.37 -31.00
CA HIS A 661 27.43 18.67 -31.39
C HIS A 661 27.70 20.18 -31.47
N ILE A 662 26.72 20.99 -31.89
CA ILE A 662 26.85 22.45 -31.84
C ILE A 662 26.99 22.93 -30.38
N LEU A 663 26.12 22.47 -29.48
CA LEU A 663 26.20 22.84 -28.05
C LEU A 663 27.53 22.40 -27.43
N ALA A 664 27.93 21.15 -27.65
CA ALA A 664 29.21 20.64 -27.17
C ALA A 664 30.38 21.47 -27.73
N GLY A 665 30.35 21.80 -29.03
CA GLY A 665 31.34 22.64 -29.69
C GLY A 665 31.42 24.03 -29.07
N ILE A 666 30.28 24.70 -28.86
CA ILE A 666 30.23 26.03 -28.24
C ILE A 666 30.81 25.98 -26.83
N ILE A 667 30.36 25.03 -25.99
CA ILE A 667 30.81 24.91 -24.60
C ILE A 667 32.32 24.67 -24.55
N ASN A 668 32.84 23.71 -25.32
CA ASN A 668 34.26 23.34 -25.31
C ASN A 668 35.20 24.45 -25.84
N HIS A 669 34.75 25.30 -26.77
CA HIS A 669 35.62 26.30 -27.40
C HIS A 669 35.47 27.71 -26.79
N HIS A 670 34.32 28.01 -26.19
CA HIS A 670 34.00 29.36 -25.75
C HIS A 670 33.73 29.49 -24.24
N THR A 671 33.76 28.38 -23.49
CA THR A 671 33.63 28.40 -22.02
C THR A 671 34.79 27.66 -21.36
N GLU A 672 34.94 27.78 -20.04
CA GLU A 672 35.93 27.00 -19.26
C GLU A 672 35.43 25.58 -18.91
N LEU A 673 34.28 25.16 -19.45
CA LEU A 673 33.66 23.85 -19.20
C LEU A 673 34.01 22.86 -20.30
N ASN A 674 34.08 21.58 -19.93
CA ASN A 674 34.18 20.48 -20.89
C ASN A 674 32.79 19.92 -21.14
N ALA A 675 32.44 19.63 -22.40
CA ALA A 675 31.17 19.00 -22.76
C ALA A 675 31.37 17.73 -23.58
N SER A 676 30.63 16.69 -23.22
CA SER A 676 30.59 15.40 -23.93
C SER A 676 29.17 15.10 -24.42
N VAL A 677 29.05 14.22 -25.43
CA VAL A 677 27.76 13.75 -25.95
C VAL A 677 27.59 12.26 -25.61
N ILE A 678 26.44 11.89 -25.05
CA ILE A 678 26.16 10.53 -24.57
C ILE A 678 24.87 10.00 -25.22
N SER A 679 24.96 8.84 -25.87
CA SER A 679 23.80 8.21 -26.51
C SER A 679 22.82 7.66 -25.47
N VAL A 680 21.60 8.20 -25.47
CA VAL A 680 20.50 7.83 -24.56
C VAL A 680 19.16 8.08 -25.27
N SER A 681 18.11 7.37 -24.83
CA SER A 681 16.74 7.72 -25.23
C SER A 681 16.26 9.00 -24.54
N SER A 682 15.27 9.69 -25.14
CA SER A 682 14.69 10.91 -24.56
C SER A 682 14.16 10.69 -23.13
N GLU A 683 13.46 9.57 -22.88
CA GLU A 683 12.96 9.24 -21.54
C GLU A 683 14.10 9.01 -20.53
N GLN A 684 15.16 8.31 -20.93
CA GLN A 684 16.34 8.10 -20.08
C GLN A 684 17.08 9.40 -19.80
N ALA A 685 17.15 10.33 -20.77
CA ALA A 685 17.76 11.64 -20.56
C ALA A 685 17.03 12.43 -19.47
N PHE A 686 15.69 12.42 -19.46
CA PHE A 686 14.91 13.06 -18.39
C PHE A 686 15.11 12.40 -17.03
N ARG A 687 15.13 11.06 -16.96
CA ARG A 687 15.44 10.33 -15.72
C ARG A 687 16.85 10.66 -15.20
N ALA A 688 17.83 10.72 -16.08
CA ALA A 688 19.20 11.05 -15.71
C ALA A 688 19.35 12.52 -15.28
N MET A 689 18.63 13.47 -15.89
CA MET A 689 18.64 14.87 -15.43
C MET A 689 17.96 15.06 -14.06
N ASP A 690 17.03 14.17 -13.69
CA ASP A 690 16.35 14.17 -12.39
C ASP A 690 17.24 13.63 -11.27
N ASP A 691 18.00 12.58 -11.54
CA ASP A 691 18.93 11.92 -10.61
C ASP A 691 20.17 12.78 -10.34
N GLU A 692 20.53 13.03 -9.08
CA GLU A 692 21.69 13.86 -8.70
C GLU A 692 23.02 13.30 -9.23
N ASP A 693 23.16 11.98 -9.26
CA ASP A 693 24.32 11.26 -9.81
C ASP A 693 24.13 10.91 -11.30
N GLY A 694 23.02 11.36 -11.89
CA GLY A 694 22.65 11.03 -13.25
C GLY A 694 23.60 11.63 -14.29
N ILE A 695 23.88 10.84 -15.33
CA ILE A 695 24.95 11.13 -16.28
C ILE A 695 24.58 12.15 -17.37
N ILE A 696 23.36 12.70 -17.41
CA ILE A 696 22.92 13.64 -18.45
C ILE A 696 22.53 14.96 -17.81
N ASP A 697 22.95 16.05 -18.42
CA ASP A 697 22.65 17.41 -17.97
C ASP A 697 21.77 18.20 -18.95
N ILE A 698 21.80 17.85 -20.25
CA ILE A 698 21.15 18.64 -21.31
C ILE A 698 20.43 17.72 -22.32
N HIS A 699 19.17 18.04 -22.61
CA HIS A 699 18.37 17.48 -23.70
C HIS A 699 18.19 18.54 -24.81
N PRO A 700 18.85 18.38 -25.98
CA PRO A 700 19.03 19.47 -26.95
C PRO A 700 17.80 19.78 -27.84
N ASP A 701 16.86 18.85 -27.97
CA ASP A 701 15.79 18.93 -28.98
C ASP A 701 14.45 18.35 -28.49
N LEU A 702 13.87 18.92 -27.45
CA LEU A 702 12.58 18.48 -26.90
C LEU A 702 11.40 18.97 -27.75
N TRP A 703 10.66 18.02 -28.32
CA TRP A 703 9.35 18.26 -28.93
C TRP A 703 8.28 18.27 -27.83
N VAL A 704 7.90 19.47 -27.37
CA VAL A 704 7.16 19.65 -26.10
C VAL A 704 5.79 18.97 -26.12
N GLU A 705 5.01 19.17 -27.19
CA GLU A 705 3.65 18.63 -27.34
C GLU A 705 3.61 17.10 -27.51
N ASN A 706 4.74 16.47 -27.84
CA ASN A 706 4.84 15.01 -27.93
C ASN A 706 5.03 14.36 -26.55
N ASN A 707 5.44 15.14 -25.54
CA ASN A 707 5.96 14.61 -24.27
C ASN A 707 5.28 15.21 -23.02
N PRO A 708 3.93 15.24 -22.95
CA PRO A 708 3.22 15.89 -21.85
C PRO A 708 3.56 15.30 -20.46
N ASP A 709 3.82 13.99 -20.37
CA ASP A 709 4.11 13.31 -19.10
C ASP A 709 5.48 13.70 -18.53
N MET A 710 6.51 13.80 -19.38
CA MET A 710 7.84 14.23 -18.97
C MET A 710 7.82 15.69 -18.49
N ILE A 711 7.08 16.56 -19.17
CA ILE A 711 6.88 17.95 -18.75
C ILE A 711 6.15 18.01 -17.39
N ARG A 712 5.09 17.23 -17.21
CA ARG A 712 4.34 17.19 -15.95
C ARG A 712 5.25 16.75 -14.80
N ARG A 713 5.95 15.63 -14.96
CA ARG A 713 6.77 15.01 -13.92
C ARG A 713 8.02 15.84 -13.58
N TYR A 714 8.91 16.03 -14.53
CA TYR A 714 10.25 16.55 -14.25
C TYR A 714 10.33 18.06 -14.21
N VAL A 715 9.52 18.75 -15.02
CA VAL A 715 9.53 20.22 -15.10
C VAL A 715 8.60 20.85 -14.07
N LYS A 716 7.36 20.34 -13.94
CA LYS A 716 6.34 20.95 -13.07
C LYS A 716 6.33 20.35 -11.66
N ALA A 717 6.36 19.02 -11.52
CA ALA A 717 6.24 18.36 -10.22
C ALA A 717 7.53 18.44 -9.42
N PHE A 718 8.62 17.90 -9.98
CA PHE A 718 9.91 17.81 -9.31
C PHE A 718 10.70 19.12 -9.43
N GLY A 719 10.59 19.81 -10.57
CA GLY A 719 11.38 21.00 -10.86
C GLY A 719 12.87 20.71 -11.06
N SER A 720 13.24 19.44 -11.23
CA SER A 720 14.60 18.98 -11.47
C SER A 720 15.09 19.25 -12.89
N VAL A 721 14.17 19.46 -13.84
CA VAL A 721 14.46 19.84 -15.22
C VAL A 721 13.84 21.20 -15.55
N ALA A 722 14.62 22.08 -16.17
CA ALA A 722 14.21 23.36 -16.69
C ALA A 722 14.09 23.32 -18.22
N LEU A 723 13.23 24.18 -18.78
CA LEU A 723 13.11 24.39 -20.21
C LEU A 723 13.78 25.71 -20.60
N GLY A 724 14.50 25.69 -21.73
CA GLY A 724 15.04 26.89 -22.35
C GLY A 724 13.92 27.89 -22.71
N GLN A 725 14.29 29.18 -22.72
CA GLN A 725 13.35 30.26 -23.00
C GLN A 725 12.99 30.34 -24.49
N GLN A 726 13.96 30.20 -25.38
CA GLN A 726 13.72 30.19 -26.83
C GLN A 726 13.06 28.89 -27.29
N SER A 727 12.29 28.99 -28.37
CA SER A 727 11.68 27.85 -29.06
C SER A 727 11.61 28.08 -30.55
N VAL A 728 11.68 27.00 -31.31
CA VAL A 728 11.39 27.00 -32.73
C VAL A 728 10.11 26.18 -32.96
N THR A 729 9.29 26.60 -33.91
CA THR A 729 8.03 25.92 -34.22
C THR A 729 8.28 24.80 -35.22
N GLY A 730 7.99 23.56 -34.82
CA GLY A 730 7.96 22.39 -35.68
C GLY A 730 6.57 22.13 -36.26
N SER A 731 6.52 21.33 -37.32
CA SER A 731 5.28 20.78 -37.89
C SER A 731 5.41 19.28 -38.05
N GLN A 732 4.33 18.53 -37.90
CA GLN A 732 4.30 17.06 -37.99
C GLN A 732 3.08 16.63 -38.79
N GLY A 733 3.11 15.46 -39.42
CA GLY A 733 1.97 14.93 -40.17
C GLY A 733 2.35 13.86 -41.17
N LEU A 734 1.46 13.61 -42.12
CA LEU A 734 1.75 12.74 -43.26
C LEU A 734 2.31 13.55 -44.44
N CYS A 735 3.35 13.03 -45.05
CA CYS A 735 3.88 13.48 -46.32
C CYS A 735 3.76 12.40 -47.39
N TYR A 736 3.73 12.85 -48.63
CA TYR A 736 3.79 11.98 -49.80
C TYR A 736 4.77 12.52 -50.82
N THR A 737 5.28 11.64 -51.68
CA THR A 737 6.01 12.03 -52.89
C THR A 737 5.09 12.02 -54.11
N ASP A 738 5.07 13.10 -54.88
CA ASP A 738 4.30 13.19 -56.12
C ASP A 738 5.20 13.44 -57.34
N PHE A 739 4.97 12.69 -58.41
CA PHE A 739 5.69 12.80 -59.69
C PHE A 739 4.75 13.10 -60.88
N THR A 740 3.43 13.09 -60.65
CA THR A 740 2.44 13.01 -61.73
C THR A 740 1.28 13.99 -61.61
N SER A 741 0.98 14.50 -60.40
CA SER A 741 -0.28 15.23 -60.15
C SER A 741 -0.05 16.73 -59.99
N ALA A 742 -0.96 17.53 -60.54
CA ALA A 742 -1.00 18.98 -60.34
C ALA A 742 -1.89 19.41 -59.16
N HIS A 743 -2.50 18.45 -58.45
CA HIS A 743 -3.48 18.69 -57.38
C HIS A 743 -3.00 18.06 -56.06
N PRO A 744 -2.95 18.82 -54.95
CA PRO A 744 -2.55 18.30 -53.65
C PRO A 744 -3.50 17.20 -53.14
N ILE A 745 -2.96 16.11 -52.61
CA ILE A 745 -3.73 15.05 -51.94
C ILE A 745 -4.16 15.55 -50.55
N SER A 746 -5.44 15.40 -50.23
CA SER A 746 -5.99 15.69 -48.90
C SER A 746 -6.14 14.43 -48.04
N MET A 747 -6.26 14.61 -46.72
CA MET A 747 -6.46 13.49 -45.79
C MET A 747 -7.70 12.65 -46.13
N SER A 748 -8.77 13.27 -46.63
CA SER A 748 -10.00 12.58 -47.05
C SER A 748 -9.84 11.76 -48.32
N ASP A 749 -8.89 12.11 -49.20
CA ASP A 749 -8.67 11.39 -50.44
C ASP A 749 -8.03 10.02 -50.19
N LEU A 750 -7.30 9.86 -49.09
CA LEU A 750 -6.64 8.61 -48.73
C LEU A 750 -7.63 7.45 -48.56
N SER A 751 -8.86 7.69 -48.10
CA SER A 751 -9.89 6.64 -47.97
C SER A 751 -10.39 6.11 -49.32
N SER A 752 -10.02 6.73 -50.45
CA SER A 752 -10.35 6.22 -51.78
C SER A 752 -9.49 5.01 -52.14
N PRO A 753 -10.07 3.87 -52.52
CA PRO A 753 -9.30 2.70 -52.98
C PRO A 753 -8.38 2.99 -54.16
N ALA A 754 -8.74 3.96 -55.01
CA ALA A 754 -7.91 4.36 -56.14
C ALA A 754 -6.63 5.11 -55.71
N ILE A 755 -6.71 5.89 -54.63
CA ILE A 755 -5.55 6.59 -54.04
C ILE A 755 -4.72 5.61 -53.20
N ALA A 756 -5.36 4.78 -52.37
CA ALA A 756 -4.67 3.76 -51.58
C ALA A 756 -3.80 2.83 -52.44
N LYS A 757 -4.31 2.45 -53.63
CA LYS A 757 -3.56 1.64 -54.59
C LYS A 757 -2.29 2.32 -55.14
N GLN A 758 -2.21 3.65 -55.14
CA GLN A 758 -1.01 4.37 -55.57
C GLN A 758 0.16 4.17 -54.59
N PHE A 759 -0.17 3.92 -53.32
CA PHE A 759 0.77 3.70 -52.24
C PHE A 759 0.92 2.22 -51.86
N ASP A 760 0.30 1.29 -52.60
CA ASP A 760 0.43 -0.15 -52.39
C ASP A 760 1.77 -0.64 -52.95
N LEU A 761 2.78 -0.68 -52.09
CA LEU A 761 4.13 -1.13 -52.42
C LEU A 761 4.25 -2.66 -52.30
N SER A 762 3.36 -3.29 -51.53
CA SER A 762 3.36 -4.73 -51.23
C SER A 762 2.57 -5.59 -52.25
N GLY A 763 1.64 -4.97 -52.99
CA GLY A 763 0.73 -5.61 -53.93
C GLY A 763 -0.44 -6.36 -53.29
N ASP A 764 -0.75 -6.09 -52.01
CA ASP A 764 -1.80 -6.78 -51.25
C ASP A 764 -3.18 -6.10 -51.35
N GLY A 765 -3.27 -4.98 -52.08
CA GLY A 765 -4.48 -4.21 -52.26
C GLY A 765 -4.73 -3.14 -51.18
N LYS A 766 -3.82 -2.97 -50.22
CA LYS A 766 -3.79 -1.86 -49.26
C LYS A 766 -2.59 -0.96 -49.51
N GLY A 767 -2.73 0.34 -49.23
CA GLY A 767 -1.60 1.24 -49.30
C GLY A 767 -0.63 1.03 -48.13
N ASP A 768 0.64 1.41 -48.28
CA ASP A 768 1.66 1.29 -47.25
C ASP A 768 2.03 2.66 -46.68
N ILE A 769 1.92 2.83 -45.35
CA ILE A 769 2.31 4.06 -44.62
C ILE A 769 3.42 3.74 -43.64
N TRP A 770 4.55 4.43 -43.73
CA TRP A 770 5.52 4.43 -42.63
C TRP A 770 5.09 5.42 -41.55
N VAL A 771 4.96 4.99 -40.30
CA VAL A 771 4.43 5.84 -39.20
C VAL A 771 5.50 6.28 -38.20
N GLY A 772 6.77 5.95 -38.44
CA GLY A 772 7.91 6.37 -37.63
C GLY A 772 8.79 5.20 -37.15
N ALA A 773 9.84 5.53 -36.40
CA ALA A 773 10.80 4.58 -35.86
C ALA A 773 10.41 4.08 -34.47
N LYS A 774 10.84 2.86 -34.13
CA LYS A 774 10.49 2.23 -32.85
C LYS A 774 11.04 3.04 -31.68
N GLY A 775 10.16 3.41 -30.74
CA GLY A 775 10.52 4.16 -29.53
C GLY A 775 10.24 5.66 -29.63
N TRP A 776 9.89 6.18 -30.81
CA TRP A 776 9.43 7.57 -30.92
C TRP A 776 8.03 7.73 -30.34
N ALA A 777 7.85 8.77 -29.52
CA ALA A 777 6.54 9.13 -28.96
C ALA A 777 5.48 9.35 -30.05
N SER A 778 5.90 9.81 -31.24
CA SER A 778 4.99 10.07 -32.36
C SER A 778 4.37 8.82 -32.98
N VAL A 779 4.98 7.63 -32.88
CA VAL A 779 4.48 6.42 -33.58
C VAL A 779 3.11 6.01 -33.07
N ASP A 780 2.95 5.86 -31.76
CA ASP A 780 1.67 5.47 -31.17
C ASP A 780 0.60 6.56 -31.35
N ILE A 781 1.01 7.84 -31.40
CA ILE A 781 0.12 8.97 -31.67
C ILE A 781 -0.34 8.94 -33.14
N GLU A 782 0.57 8.72 -34.08
CA GLU A 782 0.32 8.67 -35.52
C GLU A 782 -0.64 7.53 -35.85
N GLN A 783 -0.37 6.31 -35.38
CA GLN A 783 -1.22 5.15 -35.62
C GLN A 783 -2.67 5.41 -35.16
N ARG A 784 -2.84 5.97 -33.95
CA ARG A 784 -4.16 6.33 -33.42
C ARG A 784 -4.83 7.42 -34.25
N ARG A 785 -4.08 8.47 -34.64
CA ARG A 785 -4.61 9.56 -35.48
C ARG A 785 -5.09 9.03 -36.82
N LEU A 786 -4.30 8.19 -37.50
CA LEU A 786 -4.67 7.63 -38.80
C LEU A 786 -5.86 6.66 -38.71
N SER A 787 -5.92 5.84 -37.65
CA SER A 787 -7.09 5.01 -37.37
C SER A 787 -8.35 5.84 -37.06
N ALA A 788 -8.22 7.02 -36.47
CA ALA A 788 -9.35 7.93 -36.25
C ALA A 788 -9.91 8.53 -37.56
N TYR A 789 -9.13 8.49 -38.65
CA TYR A 789 -9.58 8.77 -40.01
C TYR A 789 -10.11 7.51 -40.73
N GLY A 790 -10.10 6.34 -40.09
CA GLY A 790 -10.54 5.05 -40.66
C GLY A 790 -9.56 4.44 -41.66
N LEU A 791 -8.30 4.89 -41.68
CA LEU A 791 -7.31 4.46 -42.67
C LEU A 791 -6.75 3.05 -42.44
N ASP A 792 -6.94 2.48 -41.25
CA ASP A 792 -6.55 1.09 -40.91
C ASP A 792 -7.27 0.04 -41.78
N SER A 793 -8.45 0.39 -42.28
CA SER A 793 -9.18 -0.44 -43.23
C SER A 793 -8.57 -0.45 -44.65
N HIS A 794 -7.80 0.58 -45.01
CA HIS A 794 -7.27 0.81 -46.36
C HIS A 794 -5.73 0.76 -46.47
N TYR A 795 -5.02 0.89 -45.35
CA TYR A 795 -3.55 0.97 -45.32
C TYR A 795 -2.94 0.04 -44.28
N ASN A 796 -1.70 -0.36 -44.52
CA ASN A 796 -0.83 -1.04 -43.58
C ASN A 796 0.14 -0.03 -42.96
N TYR A 797 0.26 -0.03 -41.63
CA TYR A 797 1.18 0.86 -40.90
C TYR A 797 2.50 0.14 -40.60
N HIS A 798 3.59 0.72 -41.06
CA HIS A 798 4.94 0.16 -40.95
C HIS A 798 5.80 0.97 -39.97
N VAL A 799 6.53 0.24 -39.14
CA VAL A 799 7.46 0.80 -38.14
C VAL A 799 8.84 0.20 -38.41
N PHE A 800 9.77 1.05 -38.83
CA PHE A 800 11.17 0.70 -39.09
C PHE A 800 12.05 1.96 -39.03
N ASP A 801 13.36 1.81 -39.05
CA ASP A 801 14.30 2.91 -38.80
C ASP A 801 14.29 3.98 -39.91
N PRO A 802 14.60 5.26 -39.60
CA PRO A 802 14.55 6.36 -40.56
C PRO A 802 15.47 6.15 -41.78
N ASP A 803 16.62 5.51 -41.60
CA ASP A 803 17.54 5.18 -42.70
C ASP A 803 16.89 4.25 -43.74
N VAL A 804 16.08 3.29 -43.29
CA VAL A 804 15.35 2.38 -44.16
C VAL A 804 14.25 3.13 -44.92
N LEU A 805 13.57 4.09 -44.27
CA LEU A 805 12.62 4.97 -44.95
C LEU A 805 13.31 5.77 -46.04
N GLN A 806 14.45 6.35 -45.72
CA GLN A 806 15.21 7.15 -46.66
C GLN A 806 15.58 6.33 -47.91
N MET A 807 16.13 5.12 -47.73
CA MET A 807 16.45 4.22 -48.84
C MET A 807 15.20 3.87 -49.66
N LEU A 808 14.06 3.66 -49.01
CA LEU A 808 12.79 3.37 -49.66
C LEU A 808 12.32 4.56 -50.53
N VAL A 809 12.32 5.77 -49.97
CA VAL A 809 11.93 7.00 -50.66
C VAL A 809 12.87 7.25 -51.84
N GLU A 810 14.18 7.17 -51.66
CA GLU A 810 15.16 7.38 -52.74
C GLU A 810 14.99 6.36 -53.88
N ARG A 811 14.83 5.07 -53.55
CA ARG A 811 14.54 4.03 -54.53
C ARG A 811 13.24 4.31 -55.28
N ASN A 812 12.20 4.69 -54.56
CA ASN A 812 10.88 4.93 -55.14
C ASN A 812 10.91 6.16 -56.06
N ASN A 813 11.62 7.23 -55.67
CA ASN A 813 11.84 8.42 -56.49
C ASN A 813 12.54 8.10 -57.82
N GLN A 814 13.59 7.27 -57.81
CA GLN A 814 14.26 6.82 -59.04
C GLN A 814 13.31 6.09 -60.00
N SER A 815 12.33 5.38 -59.45
CA SER A 815 11.30 4.66 -60.21
C SER A 815 10.00 5.44 -60.41
N GLN A 816 9.96 6.72 -60.02
CA GLN A 816 8.77 7.58 -60.02
C GLN A 816 7.54 6.93 -59.37
N LYS A 817 7.76 6.20 -58.27
CA LYS A 817 6.71 5.58 -57.46
C LYS A 817 6.40 6.47 -56.26
N ALA A 818 5.12 6.71 -56.00
CA ALA A 818 4.69 7.48 -54.85
C ALA A 818 4.97 6.72 -53.53
N SER A 819 5.34 7.46 -52.49
CA SER A 819 5.54 6.97 -51.12
C SER A 819 4.67 7.79 -50.18
N LEU A 820 4.13 7.18 -49.12
CA LEU A 820 3.34 7.85 -48.08
C LEU A 820 3.96 7.53 -46.71
N PHE A 821 4.28 8.56 -45.93
CA PHE A 821 5.03 8.40 -44.70
C PHE A 821 4.81 9.55 -43.73
N PHE A 822 4.93 9.26 -42.43
CA PHE A 822 5.02 10.27 -41.39
C PHE A 822 6.26 11.13 -41.60
N CYS A 823 6.10 12.44 -41.48
CA CYS A 823 7.15 13.43 -41.64
C CYS A 823 7.01 14.54 -40.59
N TYR A 824 8.11 15.23 -40.37
CA TYR A 824 8.17 16.40 -39.51
C TYR A 824 9.08 17.45 -40.11
N TYR A 825 8.81 18.73 -39.84
CA TYR A 825 9.63 19.86 -40.22
C TYR A 825 10.19 20.51 -38.95
N PRO A 826 11.51 20.78 -38.87
CA PRO A 826 12.53 20.64 -39.92
C PRO A 826 13.04 19.20 -40.10
N ASP A 827 13.26 18.79 -41.36
CA ASP A 827 13.92 17.51 -41.74
C ASP A 827 14.58 17.61 -43.13
N ALA A 828 15.63 16.83 -43.41
CA ALA A 828 16.33 16.80 -44.71
C ALA A 828 15.44 16.34 -45.87
N LEU A 829 14.32 15.64 -45.60
CA LEU A 829 13.36 15.22 -46.61
C LEU A 829 12.79 16.39 -47.43
N PHE A 830 12.71 17.60 -46.85
CA PHE A 830 12.12 18.78 -47.50
C PHE A 830 13.02 19.48 -48.51
N ILE A 831 14.21 18.94 -48.78
CA ILE A 831 15.07 19.38 -49.90
C ILE A 831 14.54 18.82 -51.22
N ASP A 832 13.89 17.66 -51.16
CA ASP A 832 13.25 17.07 -52.31
C ASP A 832 11.96 17.83 -52.64
N GLN A 833 11.93 18.46 -53.81
CA GLN A 833 10.79 19.25 -54.28
C GLN A 833 9.53 18.40 -54.50
N HIS A 834 9.63 17.07 -54.54
CA HIS A 834 8.50 16.16 -54.68
C HIS A 834 7.85 15.80 -53.34
N VAL A 835 8.47 16.12 -52.20
CA VAL A 835 7.91 15.83 -50.87
C VAL A 835 6.95 16.93 -50.46
N HIS A 836 5.70 16.54 -50.19
CA HIS A 836 4.64 17.45 -49.81
C HIS A 836 3.91 16.95 -48.57
N PHE A 837 3.61 17.85 -47.63
CA PHE A 837 2.62 17.57 -46.59
C PHE A 837 1.25 17.32 -47.24
N LEU A 838 0.48 16.40 -46.68
CA LEU A 838 -0.93 16.28 -47.01
C LEU A 838 -1.69 17.54 -46.61
N ASN A 839 -2.71 17.86 -47.40
CA ASN A 839 -3.66 18.90 -47.03
C ASN A 839 -4.61 18.35 -45.95
N GLU A 840 -4.46 18.82 -44.72
CA GLU A 840 -5.27 18.41 -43.58
C GLU A 840 -6.23 19.55 -43.12
N SER A 841 -7.31 19.17 -42.46
CA SER A 841 -8.20 20.12 -41.78
C SER A 841 -7.47 20.85 -40.66
N THR A 842 -7.93 22.04 -40.28
CA THR A 842 -7.39 22.77 -39.12
C THR A 842 -7.38 21.91 -37.85
N HIS A 843 -6.30 22.00 -37.08
CA HIS A 843 -6.14 21.31 -35.80
C HIS A 843 -7.29 21.59 -34.84
N ASP A 844 -7.80 20.53 -34.21
CA ASP A 844 -8.81 20.58 -33.17
C ASP A 844 -8.23 20.00 -31.87
N ALA A 845 -8.02 20.84 -30.88
CA ALA A 845 -7.39 20.47 -29.62
C ALA A 845 -8.17 19.40 -28.84
N LYS A 846 -9.50 19.32 -29.01
CA LYS A 846 -10.35 18.34 -28.32
C LYS A 846 -10.20 16.96 -28.96
N ASN A 847 -10.23 16.89 -30.28
CA ASN A 847 -9.97 15.65 -31.00
C ASN A 847 -8.52 15.20 -30.77
N TRP A 848 -7.57 16.13 -30.70
CA TRP A 848 -6.18 15.84 -30.39
C TRP A 848 -6.00 15.22 -29.01
N ALA A 849 -6.64 15.79 -27.99
CA ALA A 849 -6.64 15.22 -26.64
C ALA A 849 -7.14 13.76 -26.65
N ALA A 850 -8.19 13.46 -27.42
CA ALA A 850 -8.69 12.09 -27.56
C ALA A 850 -7.70 11.14 -28.28
N ILE A 851 -6.89 11.65 -29.21
CA ILE A 851 -5.83 10.88 -29.88
C ILE A 851 -4.69 10.56 -28.91
N LEU A 852 -4.37 11.47 -27.99
CA LEU A 852 -3.31 11.27 -27.00
C LEU A 852 -3.68 10.24 -25.90
N GLN A 853 -4.96 9.96 -25.67
CA GLN A 853 -5.42 9.00 -24.65
C GLN A 853 -5.01 7.54 -24.96
N PRO A 854 -4.41 6.79 -24.00
CA PRO A 854 -3.81 5.47 -24.23
C PRO A 854 -4.77 4.40 -24.76
N ARG A 855 -4.18 3.31 -25.31
CA ARG A 855 -4.79 2.21 -26.10
C ARG A 855 -6.12 1.59 -25.62
N HIS A 856 -6.56 1.84 -24.39
CA HIS A 856 -7.78 1.25 -23.82
C HIS A 856 -9.07 2.04 -24.13
N SER A 857 -8.96 3.24 -24.71
CA SER A 857 -10.11 3.95 -25.26
C SER A 857 -10.40 3.48 -26.70
N LYS A 858 -11.69 3.42 -27.10
CA LYS A 858 -12.03 3.26 -28.52
C LYS A 858 -11.30 4.35 -29.30
N ALA A 859 -10.63 3.96 -30.40
CA ALA A 859 -9.99 4.91 -31.30
C ALA A 859 -10.95 6.08 -31.58
N PRO A 860 -10.51 7.34 -31.43
CA PRO A 860 -11.40 8.48 -31.59
C PRO A 860 -12.12 8.40 -32.93
N SER A 861 -13.42 8.70 -32.94
CA SER A 861 -14.25 8.59 -34.15
C SER A 861 -14.00 9.70 -35.17
N THR A 862 -13.16 10.67 -34.82
CA THR A 862 -12.86 11.84 -35.64
C THR A 862 -11.36 12.13 -35.56
N GLY A 863 -10.66 12.01 -36.68
CA GLY A 863 -9.28 12.44 -36.80
C GLY A 863 -9.13 13.97 -36.71
N THR A 864 -7.91 14.43 -36.44
CA THR A 864 -7.52 15.84 -36.52
C THR A 864 -6.05 15.95 -36.95
N SER A 865 -5.59 17.12 -37.37
CA SER A 865 -4.19 17.33 -37.72
C SER A 865 -3.29 17.34 -36.49
N TRP A 866 -1.99 17.17 -36.68
CA TRP A 866 -1.02 17.47 -35.64
C TRP A 866 -1.08 18.95 -35.21
N PRO A 867 -0.80 19.26 -33.93
CA PRO A 867 -0.60 20.63 -33.50
C PRO A 867 0.69 21.19 -34.08
N LYS A 868 0.83 22.52 -34.04
CA LYS A 868 2.16 23.12 -34.14
C LYS A 868 2.90 22.82 -32.84
N THR A 869 4.10 22.27 -32.94
CA THR A 869 4.88 21.79 -31.80
C THR A 869 6.01 22.76 -31.50
N HIS A 870 6.22 23.11 -30.24
CA HIS A 870 7.39 23.85 -29.80
C HIS A 870 8.55 22.90 -29.63
N ILE A 871 9.66 23.21 -30.29
CA ILE A 871 10.93 22.53 -30.14
C ILE A 871 11.79 23.39 -29.22
N LYS A 872 12.17 22.85 -28.06
CA LYS A 872 12.92 23.53 -27.01
C LYS A 872 14.11 22.71 -26.56
N LEU A 873 15.10 23.37 -25.96
CA LEU A 873 16.11 22.70 -25.15
C LEU A 873 15.56 22.48 -23.73
N ALA A 874 15.91 21.36 -23.11
CA ALA A 874 15.70 21.12 -21.68
C ALA A 874 17.03 20.82 -20.99
N TYR A 875 17.16 21.17 -19.71
CA TYR A 875 18.41 21.02 -18.97
C TYR A 875 18.17 20.81 -17.48
N ARG A 876 19.10 20.15 -16.80
CA ARG A 876 19.08 19.94 -15.36
C ARG A 876 19.04 21.28 -14.61
N SER A 877 18.04 21.48 -13.75
CA SER A 877 17.81 22.74 -13.05
C SER A 877 18.99 23.18 -12.20
N SER A 878 19.77 22.24 -11.64
CA SER A 878 20.96 22.57 -10.84
C SER A 878 22.10 23.20 -11.64
N LEU A 879 22.07 23.19 -12.98
CA LEU A 879 23.00 23.97 -13.80
C LEU A 879 22.82 25.49 -13.59
N ALA A 880 21.61 25.94 -13.23
CA ALA A 880 21.29 27.34 -12.94
C ALA A 880 22.19 27.95 -11.87
N THR A 881 22.61 27.16 -10.88
CA THR A 881 23.47 27.60 -9.78
C THR A 881 24.95 27.44 -10.08
N LYS A 882 25.32 26.63 -11.09
CA LYS A 882 26.71 26.29 -11.42
C LYS A 882 27.35 27.27 -12.40
N SER A 883 26.64 27.71 -13.45
CA SER A 883 27.19 28.62 -14.45
C SER A 883 26.12 29.53 -15.06
N HIS A 884 26.24 30.84 -14.80
CA HIS A 884 25.34 31.84 -15.36
C HIS A 884 25.47 31.96 -16.88
N GLU A 885 26.70 31.88 -17.40
CA GLU A 885 27.01 31.91 -18.82
C GLU A 885 26.39 30.71 -19.55
N LEU A 886 26.57 29.49 -19.03
CA LEU A 886 25.97 28.28 -19.59
C LEU A 886 24.44 28.40 -19.63
N VAL A 887 23.82 28.89 -18.57
CA VAL A 887 22.36 29.03 -18.50
C VAL A 887 21.86 30.11 -19.47
N THR A 888 22.65 31.16 -19.71
CA THR A 888 22.34 32.18 -20.71
C THR A 888 22.37 31.59 -22.12
N LEU A 889 23.39 30.78 -22.43
CA LEU A 889 23.48 30.00 -23.67
C LEU A 889 22.26 29.08 -23.83
N LEU A 890 21.96 28.25 -22.82
CA LEU A 890 20.86 27.27 -22.90
C LEU A 890 19.48 27.92 -23.03
N ASN A 891 19.29 29.10 -22.45
CA ASN A 891 18.04 29.84 -22.61
C ASN A 891 17.91 30.53 -23.97
N SER A 892 19.03 30.86 -24.61
CA SER A 892 19.08 31.60 -25.88
C SER A 892 19.23 30.71 -27.11
N PHE A 893 19.69 29.47 -26.94
CA PHE A 893 19.99 28.54 -28.01
C PHE A 893 18.77 28.23 -28.88
N ALA A 894 18.83 28.64 -30.15
CA ALA A 894 17.82 28.35 -31.15
C ALA A 894 18.44 28.37 -32.56
N ILE A 895 18.28 27.29 -33.30
CA ILE A 895 18.72 27.20 -34.70
C ILE A 895 17.49 27.29 -35.59
N SER A 896 17.53 28.14 -36.62
CA SER A 896 16.38 28.28 -37.53
C SER A 896 16.11 26.98 -38.27
N ASN A 897 14.84 26.73 -38.61
CA ASN A 897 14.47 25.50 -39.30
C ASN A 897 15.17 25.37 -40.67
N GLU A 898 15.32 26.48 -41.41
CA GLU A 898 15.94 26.48 -42.75
C GLU A 898 17.43 26.11 -42.71
N GLU A 899 18.17 26.65 -41.74
CA GLU A 899 19.58 26.30 -41.52
C GLU A 899 19.71 24.84 -41.08
N LEU A 900 18.82 24.38 -40.19
CA LEU A 900 18.86 23.01 -39.70
C LEU A 900 18.58 22.00 -40.81
N VAL A 901 17.62 22.27 -41.70
CA VAL A 901 17.38 21.47 -42.91
C VAL A 901 18.61 21.43 -43.81
N THR A 902 19.27 22.57 -44.01
CA THR A 902 20.49 22.65 -44.83
C THR A 902 21.65 21.85 -44.22
N MET A 903 21.82 21.88 -42.89
CA MET A 903 22.83 21.07 -42.21
C MET A 903 22.52 19.57 -42.28
N MET A 904 21.26 19.18 -42.06
CA MET A 904 20.85 17.78 -42.21
C MET A 904 21.06 17.28 -43.65
N ALA A 905 20.92 18.15 -44.67
CA ALA A 905 21.28 17.86 -46.05
C ALA A 905 22.73 17.43 -46.20
N GLN A 906 23.64 18.18 -45.58
CA GLN A 906 25.08 17.99 -45.68
C GLN A 906 25.47 16.68 -45.01
N VAL A 907 24.91 16.41 -43.82
CA VAL A 907 25.10 15.13 -43.11
C VAL A 907 24.60 13.97 -43.97
N LYS A 908 23.40 14.09 -44.54
CA LYS A 908 22.83 13.11 -45.47
C LYS A 908 23.70 12.88 -46.72
N ALA A 909 24.38 13.93 -47.21
CA ALA A 909 25.32 13.82 -48.33
C ALA A 909 26.66 13.16 -47.96
N GLY A 910 26.83 12.73 -46.71
CA GLY A 910 27.99 12.00 -46.22
C GLY A 910 29.01 12.85 -45.46
N GLN A 911 28.71 14.11 -45.14
CA GLN A 911 29.58 14.92 -44.28
C GLN A 911 29.43 14.48 -42.80
N PRO A 912 30.52 14.35 -42.03
CA PRO A 912 30.42 14.06 -40.60
C PRO A 912 29.64 15.15 -39.84
N THR A 913 28.76 14.75 -38.91
CA THR A 913 27.93 15.66 -38.12
C THR A 913 28.74 16.69 -37.34
N GLU A 914 29.90 16.29 -36.81
CA GLU A 914 30.82 17.13 -36.08
C GLU A 914 31.43 18.23 -36.95
N GLU A 915 31.79 17.91 -38.20
CA GLU A 915 32.35 18.87 -39.14
C GLU A 915 31.31 19.92 -39.54
N VAL A 916 30.07 19.49 -39.81
CA VAL A 916 28.94 20.38 -40.11
C VAL A 916 28.67 21.32 -38.93
N ALA A 917 28.67 20.79 -37.69
CA ALA A 917 28.50 21.59 -36.48
C ALA A 917 29.62 22.63 -36.30
N GLN A 918 30.89 22.25 -36.49
CA GLN A 918 32.04 23.15 -36.38
C GLN A 918 32.03 24.23 -37.46
N GLN A 919 31.65 23.89 -38.69
CA GLN A 919 31.49 24.84 -39.78
C GLN A 919 30.39 25.84 -39.45
N TRP A 920 29.25 25.39 -38.91
CA TRP A 920 28.17 26.27 -38.49
C TRP A 920 28.64 27.24 -37.40
N ILE A 921 29.28 26.75 -36.34
CA ILE A 921 29.81 27.59 -35.25
C ILE A 921 30.77 28.65 -35.79
N SER A 922 31.69 28.26 -36.67
CA SER A 922 32.69 29.18 -37.26
C SER A 922 32.04 30.30 -38.08
N ASN A 923 30.90 30.02 -38.71
CA ASN A 923 30.17 30.99 -39.53
C ASN A 923 29.21 31.87 -38.70
N HIS A 924 28.93 31.52 -37.44
CA HIS A 924 27.94 32.20 -36.58
C HIS A 924 28.54 32.72 -35.27
N GLN A 925 29.82 33.12 -35.27
CA GLN A 925 30.51 33.60 -34.06
C GLN A 925 29.82 34.77 -33.37
N ASP A 926 29.29 35.73 -34.15
CA ASP A 926 28.54 36.87 -33.61
C ASP A 926 27.30 36.36 -32.82
N THR A 927 26.51 35.43 -33.39
CA THR A 927 25.34 34.82 -32.72
C THR A 927 25.71 34.01 -31.48
N VAL A 928 26.80 33.22 -31.54
CA VAL A 928 27.30 32.43 -30.40
C VAL A 928 27.68 33.36 -29.24
N LEU A 929 28.32 34.49 -29.53
CA LEU A 929 28.66 35.49 -28.51
C LEU A 929 27.42 36.12 -27.88
N GLU A 930 26.38 36.40 -28.66
CA GLU A 930 25.10 36.90 -28.12
C GLU A 930 24.44 35.86 -27.19
N TRP A 931 24.49 34.58 -27.54
CA TRP A 931 23.92 33.51 -26.69
C TRP A 931 24.68 33.31 -25.38
N LEU A 932 26.01 33.43 -25.38
CA LEU A 932 26.81 33.31 -24.16
C LEU A 932 26.64 34.51 -23.23
N THR A 933 26.52 35.71 -23.80
CA THR A 933 26.58 36.96 -23.02
C THR A 933 25.21 37.59 -22.75
N GLY A 934 24.19 37.25 -23.53
CA GLY A 934 22.87 37.87 -23.50
C GLY A 934 22.80 39.29 -24.10
N PHE A 935 23.90 39.81 -24.65
CA PHE A 935 23.94 41.11 -25.32
C PHE A 935 23.70 40.97 -26.82
N ARG A 936 22.87 41.83 -27.41
CA ARG A 936 22.73 41.94 -28.86
C ARG A 936 23.82 42.83 -29.43
N LEU A 937 24.54 42.35 -30.43
CA LEU A 937 25.50 43.12 -31.19
C LEU A 937 24.73 44.05 -32.15
N PRO A 938 25.22 45.27 -32.39
CA PRO A 938 24.63 46.15 -33.39
C PRO A 938 24.76 45.52 -34.78
N GLU A 939 23.67 45.52 -35.56
CA GLU A 939 23.69 45.07 -36.95
C GLU A 939 24.82 45.81 -37.69
N LYS A 940 25.71 45.05 -38.35
CA LYS A 940 26.68 45.64 -39.26
C LYS A 940 25.90 46.25 -40.42
N ASP A 941 25.70 47.57 -40.37
CA ASP A 941 25.26 48.34 -41.53
C ASP A 941 26.13 47.92 -42.71
N GLN A 942 25.51 47.42 -43.77
CA GLN A 942 26.16 47.15 -45.04
C GLN A 942 26.70 48.48 -45.60
N VAL A 943 27.94 48.80 -45.24
CA VAL A 943 28.75 49.79 -45.95
C VAL A 943 29.39 49.04 -47.11
N ASN A 944 28.95 49.41 -48.32
CA ASN A 944 29.41 48.98 -49.65
C ASN A 944 30.84 48.44 -49.76
#